data_AF-A0A024HH62-F1
#
_entry.id   AF-A0A024HH62-F1
#
_cell.length_a   1.000
_cell.length_b   1.000
_cell.length_c   1.000
_cell.angle_alpha   90.00
_cell.angle_beta   90.00
_cell.angle_gamma   90.00
#
_symmetry.space_group_name_H-M   'P 1'
#
loop_
_entity.id
_entity.type
_entity.pdbx_description
1 polymer ?
#
loop_
_entity_poly.entity_id
_entity_poly.type
_entity_poly.pdbx_seq_one_letter_code
_entity_poly.pdbx_strand_id
1 'polypeptide(L)'
;MPEASIPRQPQLAPAFDYSHLRAEGLGHLQRLSGLLWTDHNLHDPGITTLEILCYALTDLTYRTRFATVDLMTGPDGKMDPASLSGLAPAHEVLTTAPRTIFDYRRLLLRIEGLRNAWLDPMQNPAEPANYRLAEVPLYADCLADALSFEAKSAANQANHPVKLSGLYKVRVELEIDDLLGSMNESALLYQVRRGPLKGAVLAFDCADPAFLAGSIDFAAGLASLDSLSVSSTPGGFNATLNLTLDGGQTLTLKPCTLRVIEDRPRPDRPALNITAQAIRDVLLATSADDDLLPLFWRKQQRRVQSLDAVRCVLHANRGLCEDFLSIATVIPYRIGICADIEVTPDADLEQVQAQVFHAIEKYLSAPVRYRTLEEMLREGRQPDEIFNGPYVDFAFTCNGQPVFTKPGFITDEDLANSEQRRKVQASDIINLVVDIDGVEAISNLQLRVYGSDGQPVGNAVKWTLAVPADHQPVFYTEGSKLLFHKAGIPYRAQVTEFQRTLDYLRGLDRRELYVPPDQVLPVPLGRWRNTDAFYSVQHDFPATYKIGTARISPTEGAEGVEGPEAAKLIAARIAKARQLKGYLTFFDQILADYLGQLANLRRLYSLDKTLDRTWFSPPLSGIAGSLDEFDSEFYIDATLADDIARVRLNETEEGFLERRNRVLDHLIARFAERFADYALLSFRLSGDRLKTSDQLIEDKIDFLAEYPRLSRERGQAANIRPEDPARVWDSDNISGLERRAGRLLGIDDLTRRDLHCAGHFDKLFRTLKVGDAFQVVIRNAGNQLLFASEETFADTDAALAAAAAVYPGLREESAFEIAETQGATTFTLRIVSGPTPLTHRTAFDTEADAYQAARAIVDRYDEILASDLCNSEGMHLIEHILLRPFAKGDELLQVCLDENCRFCGEQDPYSFRVSVVLPYWPQRFRNLNFRSLLERTMREEAPAHVQVKICWIGQRQMIELDAAYHAWLDAKAAPGPDHAQVSDTARKLIEILESLATVYPAASLHDCDAGEEQPIVRLGSTALGIF
;
A
#
# COMPACT_ATOMS: atom_id res chain seq x y z
N MET A 1 -48.64 4.80 0.36
CA MET A 1 -48.46 5.08 1.80
C MET A 1 -49.77 4.72 2.51
N PRO A 2 -49.79 3.84 3.51
CA PRO A 2 -50.95 3.71 4.38
C PRO A 2 -51.05 4.97 5.25
N GLU A 3 -52.26 5.48 5.49
CA GLU A 3 -52.52 6.57 6.43
C GLU A 3 -51.96 6.23 7.81
N ALA A 4 -51.00 7.00 8.30
CA ALA A 4 -50.45 6.85 9.63
C ALA A 4 -51.48 7.34 10.66
N SER A 5 -52.34 6.45 11.16
CA SER A 5 -53.17 6.74 12.32
C SER A 5 -52.32 6.70 13.59
N ILE A 6 -52.21 7.81 14.32
CA ILE A 6 -51.60 7.81 15.65
C ILE A 6 -52.58 7.10 16.60
N PRO A 7 -52.20 5.95 17.21
CA PRO A 7 -53.09 5.24 18.11
C PRO A 7 -53.45 6.12 19.31
N ARG A 8 -54.73 6.09 19.71
CA ARG A 8 -55.29 6.88 20.82
C ARG A 8 -54.61 6.60 22.16
N GLN A 9 -53.99 5.42 22.28
CA GLN A 9 -53.13 5.01 23.39
C GLN A 9 -51.89 4.33 22.79
N PRO A 10 -50.81 5.07 22.52
CA PRO A 10 -49.57 4.45 22.08
C PRO A 10 -48.99 3.61 23.22
N GLN A 11 -48.65 2.35 22.95
CA GLN A 11 -47.92 1.53 23.91
C GLN A 11 -46.47 2.04 23.96
N LEU A 12 -46.18 2.86 24.96
CA LEU A 12 -44.85 3.39 25.20
C LEU A 12 -44.00 2.31 25.88
N ALA A 13 -42.71 2.23 25.54
CA ALA A 13 -41.80 1.40 26.31
C ALA A 13 -41.66 1.99 27.74
N PRO A 14 -41.40 1.18 28.77
CA PRO A 14 -41.42 1.60 30.17
C PRO A 14 -40.65 2.89 30.49
N ALA A 15 -39.50 3.11 29.85
CA ALA A 15 -38.66 4.29 30.05
C ALA A 15 -39.22 5.60 29.45
N PHE A 16 -40.23 5.53 28.57
CA PHE A 16 -40.93 6.71 28.02
C PHE A 16 -42.27 6.96 28.72
N ASP A 17 -42.73 6.00 29.53
CA ASP A 17 -43.97 6.14 30.27
C ASP A 17 -43.66 6.79 31.62
N TYR A 18 -43.93 8.09 31.68
CA TYR A 18 -43.86 8.88 32.90
C TYR A 18 -44.60 8.21 34.07
N SER A 19 -45.80 7.65 33.82
CA SER A 19 -46.63 7.04 34.86
C SER A 19 -45.96 5.79 35.41
N HIS A 20 -45.34 5.01 34.53
CA HIS A 20 -44.54 3.84 34.91
C HIS A 20 -43.32 4.24 35.74
N LEU A 21 -42.52 5.21 35.27
CA LEU A 21 -41.34 5.71 36.00
C LEU A 21 -41.71 6.24 37.39
N ARG A 22 -42.82 6.97 37.48
CA ARG A 22 -43.36 7.48 38.74
C ARG A 22 -43.78 6.35 39.67
N ALA A 23 -44.45 5.32 39.16
CA ALA A 23 -44.86 4.16 39.96
C ALA A 23 -43.66 3.36 40.49
N GLU A 24 -42.64 3.13 39.65
CA GLU A 24 -41.36 2.53 40.05
C GLU A 24 -40.66 3.35 41.13
N GLY A 25 -40.51 4.66 40.91
CA GLY A 25 -39.89 5.57 41.87
C GLY A 25 -40.61 5.59 43.22
N LEU A 26 -41.94 5.60 43.21
CA LEU A 26 -42.74 5.51 44.42
C LEU A 26 -42.54 4.17 45.14
N GLY A 27 -42.46 3.06 44.39
CA GLY A 27 -42.16 1.75 44.92
C GLY A 27 -40.76 1.65 45.53
N HIS A 28 -39.78 2.40 45.01
CA HIS A 28 -38.47 2.54 45.64
C HIS A 28 -38.53 3.31 46.96
N LEU A 29 -39.23 4.46 47.01
CA LEU A 29 -39.41 5.25 48.23
C LEU A 29 -40.10 4.45 49.33
N GLN A 30 -41.19 3.76 49.01
CA GLN A 30 -41.92 2.94 49.99
C GLN A 30 -41.07 1.82 50.58
N ARG A 31 -40.20 1.20 49.77
CA ARG A 31 -39.29 0.14 50.25
C ARG A 31 -38.15 0.68 51.10
N LEU A 32 -37.55 1.82 50.71
CA LEU A 32 -36.36 2.37 51.36
C LEU A 32 -36.71 3.18 52.62
N SER A 33 -37.80 3.94 52.59
CA SER A 33 -38.15 4.90 53.64
C SER A 33 -39.60 4.84 54.12
N GLY A 34 -40.39 3.83 53.74
CA GLY A 34 -41.83 3.75 54.07
C GLY A 34 -42.18 3.72 55.57
N LEU A 35 -41.20 3.48 56.45
CA LEU A 35 -41.37 3.59 57.91
C LEU A 35 -41.15 5.01 58.45
N LEU A 36 -40.41 5.86 57.72
CA LEU A 36 -40.06 7.23 58.10
C LEU A 36 -40.88 8.25 57.32
N TRP A 37 -40.94 8.08 56.00
CA TRP A 37 -41.72 8.90 55.08
C TRP A 37 -42.98 8.12 54.68
N THR A 38 -44.09 8.44 55.32
CA THR A 38 -45.35 7.69 55.19
C THR A 38 -46.37 8.37 54.28
N ASP A 39 -46.27 9.70 54.12
CA ASP A 39 -47.12 10.49 53.23
C ASP A 39 -46.51 10.58 51.83
N HIS A 40 -47.20 10.01 50.84
CA HIS A 40 -46.78 9.98 49.45
C HIS A 40 -47.79 10.68 48.51
N ASN A 41 -48.53 11.65 49.03
CA ASN A 41 -49.53 12.39 48.28
C ASN A 41 -48.92 13.56 47.48
N LEU A 42 -49.70 14.09 46.52
CA LEU A 42 -49.28 15.16 45.59
C LEU A 42 -48.86 16.48 46.27
N HIS A 43 -49.26 16.71 47.52
CA HIS A 43 -48.91 17.94 48.22
C HIS A 43 -47.51 17.88 48.87
N ASP A 44 -46.90 16.69 48.92
CA ASP A 44 -45.58 16.50 49.48
C ASP A 44 -44.50 17.03 48.50
N PRO A 45 -43.61 17.94 48.93
CA PRO A 45 -42.51 18.45 48.10
C PRO A 45 -41.55 17.38 47.56
N GLY A 46 -41.33 16.30 48.31
CA GLY A 46 -40.50 15.18 47.89
C GLY A 46 -41.16 14.36 46.77
N ILE A 47 -42.49 14.19 46.80
CA ILE A 47 -43.23 13.58 45.68
C ILE A 47 -43.20 14.48 44.45
N THR A 48 -43.35 15.80 44.63
CA THR A 48 -43.18 16.77 43.54
C THR A 48 -41.79 16.65 42.91
N THR A 49 -40.75 16.48 43.72
CA THR A 49 -39.37 16.32 43.25
C THR A 49 -39.20 15.02 42.46
N LEU A 50 -39.75 13.90 42.96
CA LEU A 50 -39.77 12.63 42.25
C LEU A 50 -40.44 12.75 40.88
N GLU A 51 -41.61 13.39 40.83
CA GLU A 51 -42.37 13.60 39.60
C GLU A 51 -41.57 14.39 38.56
N ILE A 52 -40.91 15.47 38.96
CA ILE A 52 -40.08 16.26 38.05
C ILE A 52 -38.87 15.45 37.56
N LEU A 53 -38.21 14.69 38.43
CA LEU A 53 -37.10 13.82 38.02
C LEU A 53 -37.56 12.72 37.06
N CYS A 54 -38.74 12.13 37.28
CA CYS A 54 -39.33 11.18 36.34
C CYS A 54 -39.58 11.82 34.96
N TYR A 55 -40.03 13.08 34.91
CA TYR A 55 -40.16 13.81 33.66
C TYR A 55 -38.82 14.05 32.97
N ALA A 56 -37.80 14.50 33.71
CA ALA A 56 -36.45 14.71 33.17
C ALA A 56 -35.84 13.42 32.59
N LEU A 57 -36.08 12.27 33.22
CA LEU A 57 -35.66 10.96 32.69
C LEU A 57 -36.33 10.62 31.34
N THR A 58 -37.55 11.09 31.09
CA THR A 58 -38.20 10.88 29.78
C THR A 58 -37.49 11.66 28.66
N ASP A 59 -36.98 12.88 28.93
CA ASP A 59 -36.18 13.64 27.94
C ASP A 59 -34.83 12.95 27.68
N LEU A 60 -34.14 12.51 28.74
CA LEU A 60 -32.90 11.74 28.58
C LEU A 60 -33.12 10.47 27.73
N THR A 61 -34.21 9.75 27.99
CA THR A 61 -34.58 8.56 27.22
C THR A 61 -34.94 8.90 25.76
N TYR A 62 -35.59 10.03 25.53
CA TYR A 62 -35.88 10.53 24.18
C TYR A 62 -34.59 10.78 23.38
N ARG A 63 -33.61 11.47 23.96
CA ARG A 63 -32.34 11.83 23.28
C ARG A 63 -31.43 10.62 23.04
N THR A 64 -31.38 9.66 23.96
CA THR A 64 -30.59 8.43 23.79
C THR A 64 -31.09 7.53 22.65
N ARG A 65 -32.32 7.73 22.17
CA ARG A 65 -32.91 7.00 21.04
C ARG A 65 -32.64 7.64 19.67
N PHE A 66 -31.92 8.76 19.61
CA PHE A 66 -31.50 9.29 18.31
C PHE A 66 -30.71 8.24 17.53
N ALA A 67 -30.85 8.25 16.21
CA ALA A 67 -30.16 7.29 15.36
C ALA A 67 -28.65 7.42 15.58
N THR A 68 -27.91 6.31 15.61
CA THR A 68 -26.45 6.33 15.84
C THR A 68 -25.74 7.26 14.85
N VAL A 69 -26.22 7.30 13.59
CA VAL A 69 -25.71 8.22 12.56
C VAL A 69 -25.82 9.69 12.98
N ASP A 70 -26.91 10.09 13.64
CA ASP A 70 -27.13 11.45 14.15
C ASP A 70 -26.20 11.76 15.33
N LEU A 71 -26.00 10.79 16.23
CA LEU A 71 -25.13 10.92 17.41
C LEU A 71 -23.63 10.98 17.05
N MET A 72 -23.25 10.39 15.92
CA MET A 72 -21.88 10.40 15.39
C MET A 72 -21.61 11.60 14.45
N THR A 73 -22.63 12.41 14.13
CA THR A 73 -22.51 13.56 13.23
C THR A 73 -22.05 14.80 14.02
N GLY A 74 -21.06 15.52 13.49
CA GLY A 74 -20.54 16.75 14.07
C GLY A 74 -21.43 17.99 13.81
N PRO A 75 -21.18 19.12 14.50
CA PRO A 75 -21.95 20.37 14.31
C PRO A 75 -21.92 20.94 12.89
N ASP A 76 -20.89 20.60 12.11
CA ASP A 76 -20.75 20.96 10.69
C ASP A 76 -21.63 20.09 9.76
N GLY A 77 -22.37 19.14 10.33
CA GLY A 77 -23.24 18.22 9.61
C GLY A 77 -22.50 17.08 8.90
N LYS A 78 -21.23 16.86 9.23
CA LYS A 78 -20.39 15.81 8.62
C LYS A 78 -19.98 14.77 9.67
N MET A 79 -19.64 13.58 9.19
CA MET A 79 -18.90 12.62 10.01
C MET A 79 -17.41 12.94 9.97
N ASP A 80 -16.70 12.57 11.02
CA ASP A 80 -15.24 12.63 11.04
C ASP A 80 -14.65 11.72 9.95
N PRO A 81 -13.51 12.11 9.35
CA PRO A 81 -12.79 11.24 8.41
C PRO A 81 -12.42 9.91 9.07
N ALA A 82 -12.20 8.87 8.26
CA ALA A 82 -11.87 7.54 8.76
C ALA A 82 -10.62 7.52 9.66
N SER A 83 -9.64 8.39 9.39
CA SER A 83 -8.44 8.56 10.21
C SER A 83 -8.72 9.04 11.64
N LEU A 84 -9.87 9.67 11.88
CA LEU A 84 -10.30 10.14 13.19
C LEU A 84 -11.45 9.31 13.77
N SER A 85 -12.35 8.74 12.94
CA SER A 85 -13.46 7.94 13.44
C SER A 85 -13.13 6.45 13.60
N GLY A 86 -12.10 5.96 12.92
CA GLY A 86 -11.84 4.51 12.78
C GLY A 86 -12.89 3.78 11.94
N LEU A 87 -13.78 4.50 11.25
CA LEU A 87 -14.86 3.96 10.42
C LEU A 87 -14.53 4.13 8.93
N ALA A 88 -13.65 3.27 8.42
CA ALA A 88 -13.29 3.28 7.00
C ALA A 88 -14.45 2.82 6.09
N PRO A 89 -14.59 3.42 4.89
CA PRO A 89 -15.61 2.99 3.94
C PRO A 89 -15.31 1.60 3.37
N ALA A 90 -16.35 0.91 2.90
CA ALA A 90 -16.27 -0.48 2.44
C ALA A 90 -15.20 -0.71 1.35
N HIS A 91 -15.09 0.22 0.40
CA HIS A 91 -14.13 0.12 -0.71
C HIS A 91 -12.67 0.30 -0.31
N GLU A 92 -12.38 0.82 0.89
CA GLU A 92 -11.02 0.92 1.43
C GLU A 92 -10.66 -0.30 2.29
N VAL A 93 -11.61 -0.78 3.10
CA VAL A 93 -11.36 -1.80 4.13
C VAL A 93 -11.62 -3.24 3.68
N LEU A 94 -12.48 -3.47 2.67
CA LEU A 94 -12.80 -4.81 2.18
C LEU A 94 -11.92 -5.24 0.99
N THR A 95 -11.38 -4.27 0.25
CA THR A 95 -10.47 -4.54 -0.87
C THR A 95 -9.10 -5.00 -0.40
N THR A 96 -8.44 -5.84 -1.18
CA THR A 96 -7.11 -6.38 -0.90
C THR A 96 -6.06 -5.86 -1.89
N ALA A 97 -4.77 -6.05 -1.62
CA ALA A 97 -3.74 -5.93 -2.67
C ALA A 97 -3.84 -7.15 -3.61
N PRO A 98 -3.46 -7.06 -4.90
CA PRO A 98 -3.58 -8.20 -5.80
C PRO A 98 -2.75 -9.40 -5.33
N ARG A 99 -3.37 -10.58 -5.27
CA ARG A 99 -2.73 -11.84 -4.84
C ARG A 99 -2.84 -12.93 -5.88
N THR A 100 -3.98 -13.02 -6.54
CA THR A 100 -4.22 -14.02 -7.56
C THR A 100 -3.95 -13.45 -8.95
N ILE A 101 -3.79 -14.34 -9.93
CA ILE A 101 -3.71 -13.96 -11.34
C ILE A 101 -4.94 -13.14 -11.75
N PHE A 102 -6.12 -13.49 -11.23
CA PHE A 102 -7.36 -12.74 -11.48
C PHE A 102 -7.34 -11.35 -10.86
N ASP A 103 -6.78 -11.17 -9.66
CA ASP A 103 -6.68 -9.83 -9.06
C ASP A 103 -5.72 -8.93 -9.84
N TYR A 104 -4.55 -9.44 -10.22
CA TYR A 104 -3.66 -8.69 -11.12
C TYR A 104 -4.36 -8.35 -12.43
N ARG A 105 -5.12 -9.29 -13.01
CA ARG A 105 -5.90 -9.04 -14.23
C ARG A 105 -6.94 -7.94 -14.01
N ARG A 106 -7.73 -7.99 -12.93
CA ARG A 106 -8.71 -6.94 -12.56
C ARG A 106 -8.06 -5.58 -12.39
N LEU A 107 -6.86 -5.51 -11.80
CA LEU A 107 -6.11 -4.27 -11.60
C LEU A 107 -5.60 -3.71 -12.93
N LEU A 108 -4.94 -4.53 -13.76
CA LEU A 108 -4.40 -4.12 -15.05
C LEU A 108 -5.49 -3.65 -16.01
N LEU A 109 -6.68 -4.25 -15.96
CA LEU A 109 -7.83 -3.85 -16.76
C LEU A 109 -8.39 -2.47 -16.39
N ARG A 110 -7.90 -1.83 -15.32
CA ARG A 110 -8.24 -0.44 -14.97
C ARG A 110 -7.38 0.58 -15.68
N ILE A 111 -6.26 0.16 -16.26
CA ILE A 111 -5.29 1.02 -16.92
C ILE A 111 -5.87 1.54 -18.23
N GLU A 112 -5.69 2.84 -18.47
CA GLU A 112 -6.08 3.48 -19.72
C GLU A 112 -5.39 2.83 -20.93
N GLY A 113 -6.14 2.62 -22.02
CA GLY A 113 -5.60 2.02 -23.24
C GLY A 113 -5.35 0.51 -23.19
N LEU A 114 -5.63 -0.18 -22.08
CA LEU A 114 -5.59 -1.65 -22.00
C LEU A 114 -6.96 -2.25 -22.28
N ARG A 115 -7.01 -3.18 -23.24
CA ARG A 115 -8.21 -3.96 -23.58
C ARG A 115 -8.29 -5.27 -22.78
N ASN A 116 -7.15 -5.95 -22.61
CA ASN A 116 -7.07 -7.20 -21.84
C ASN A 116 -5.66 -7.43 -21.28
N ALA A 117 -5.51 -8.36 -20.32
CA ALA A 117 -4.23 -8.74 -19.75
C ALA A 117 -4.22 -10.19 -19.25
N TRP A 118 -3.05 -10.82 -19.24
CA TRP A 118 -2.84 -12.18 -18.72
C TRP A 118 -1.50 -12.28 -18.01
N LEU A 119 -1.46 -13.01 -16.91
CA LEU A 119 -0.24 -13.34 -16.18
C LEU A 119 -0.04 -14.84 -16.22
N ASP A 120 1.09 -15.28 -16.76
CA ASP A 120 1.49 -16.68 -16.82
C ASP A 120 2.52 -16.97 -15.73
N PRO A 121 2.19 -17.80 -14.72
CA PRO A 121 3.11 -18.15 -13.64
C PRO A 121 4.16 -19.19 -14.08
N MET A 122 4.13 -19.67 -15.33
CA MET A 122 5.08 -20.62 -15.90
C MET A 122 5.18 -21.94 -15.10
N GLN A 123 4.06 -22.41 -14.56
CA GLN A 123 4.04 -23.56 -13.63
C GLN A 123 3.72 -24.90 -14.31
N ASN A 124 3.36 -24.93 -15.60
CA ASN A 124 2.96 -26.16 -16.28
C ASN A 124 4.19 -26.99 -16.75
N PRO A 125 4.50 -28.15 -16.13
CA PRO A 125 5.66 -28.96 -16.52
C PRO A 125 5.52 -29.60 -17.91
N ALA A 126 4.29 -29.70 -18.44
CA ALA A 126 4.04 -30.22 -19.78
C ALA A 126 4.50 -29.25 -20.90
N GLU A 127 4.81 -28.00 -20.54
CA GLU A 127 5.35 -26.99 -21.44
C GLU A 127 6.80 -26.66 -21.04
N PRO A 128 7.78 -27.53 -21.30
CA PRO A 128 9.15 -27.37 -20.78
C PRO A 128 9.85 -26.08 -21.26
N ALA A 129 9.44 -25.55 -22.42
CA ALA A 129 9.92 -24.26 -22.93
C ALA A 129 9.32 -23.03 -22.21
N ASN A 130 8.31 -23.24 -21.35
CA ASN A 130 7.62 -22.22 -20.56
C ASN A 130 7.48 -22.63 -19.07
N TYR A 131 8.33 -23.55 -18.61
CA TYR A 131 8.29 -24.05 -17.23
C TYR A 131 9.40 -23.43 -16.39
N ARG A 132 9.02 -22.57 -15.43
CA ARG A 132 9.89 -21.92 -14.45
C ARG A 132 11.15 -21.35 -15.10
N LEU A 133 10.92 -20.47 -16.08
CA LEU A 133 12.00 -19.77 -16.76
C LEU A 133 12.59 -18.69 -15.85
N ALA A 134 13.87 -18.44 -16.04
CA ALA A 134 14.62 -17.33 -15.48
C ALA A 134 15.38 -16.63 -16.61
N GLU A 135 15.93 -15.46 -16.34
CA GLU A 135 16.73 -14.67 -17.28
C GLU A 135 17.93 -15.48 -17.81
N VAL A 136 18.58 -16.24 -16.91
CA VAL A 136 19.67 -17.15 -17.23
C VAL A 136 19.44 -18.54 -16.62
N PRO A 137 19.87 -19.63 -17.30
CA PRO A 137 19.82 -20.97 -16.71
C PRO A 137 20.73 -21.09 -15.49
N LEU A 138 20.20 -21.66 -14.41
CA LEU A 138 20.91 -21.93 -13.16
C LEU A 138 21.01 -23.43 -12.90
N TYR A 139 22.13 -23.84 -12.32
CA TYR A 139 22.40 -25.22 -11.94
C TYR A 139 23.03 -25.29 -10.55
N ALA A 140 22.75 -26.37 -9.83
CA ALA A 140 23.37 -26.72 -8.56
C ALA A 140 24.53 -27.70 -8.82
N ASP A 141 25.73 -27.30 -8.46
CA ASP A 141 26.95 -28.11 -8.48
C ASP A 141 27.19 -28.67 -7.07
N CYS A 142 26.71 -29.89 -6.84
CA CYS A 142 26.75 -30.53 -5.52
C CYS A 142 28.17 -30.92 -5.08
N LEU A 143 29.11 -31.05 -6.03
CA LEU A 143 30.52 -31.33 -5.71
C LEU A 143 31.25 -30.08 -5.24
N ALA A 144 30.87 -28.92 -5.78
CA ALA A 144 31.41 -27.63 -5.39
C ALA A 144 30.63 -27.00 -4.22
N ASP A 145 29.53 -27.61 -3.79
CA ASP A 145 28.58 -27.04 -2.82
C ASP A 145 28.14 -25.61 -3.18
N ALA A 146 27.86 -25.38 -4.47
CA ALA A 146 27.62 -24.04 -5.01
C ALA A 146 26.65 -24.03 -6.19
N LEU A 147 26.12 -22.84 -6.51
CA LEU A 147 25.40 -22.60 -7.75
C LEU A 147 26.37 -22.32 -8.91
N SER A 148 25.93 -22.63 -10.13
CA SER A 148 26.71 -22.44 -11.36
C SER A 148 25.81 -22.12 -12.56
N PHE A 149 26.34 -21.35 -13.50
CA PHE A 149 25.73 -21.12 -14.82
C PHE A 149 26.00 -22.27 -15.80
N GLU A 150 26.91 -23.18 -15.45
CA GLU A 150 27.32 -24.29 -16.31
C GLU A 150 26.52 -25.55 -16.01
N ALA A 151 26.03 -26.18 -17.08
CA ALA A 151 25.27 -27.42 -17.00
C ALA A 151 26.11 -28.63 -16.55
N LYS A 152 27.43 -28.45 -16.44
CA LYS A 152 28.37 -29.48 -15.98
C LYS A 152 29.40 -28.89 -15.03
N SER A 153 29.79 -29.68 -14.03
CA SER A 153 30.84 -29.35 -13.07
C SER A 153 32.24 -29.38 -13.70
N ALA A 154 33.24 -28.88 -12.96
CA ALA A 154 34.65 -28.98 -13.34
C ALA A 154 35.12 -30.43 -13.54
N ALA A 155 34.49 -31.40 -12.86
CA ALA A 155 34.70 -32.83 -13.03
C ALA A 155 33.92 -33.45 -14.21
N ASN A 156 33.29 -32.61 -15.06
CA ASN A 156 32.47 -32.99 -16.22
C ASN A 156 31.24 -33.86 -15.87
N GLN A 157 30.73 -33.75 -14.63
CA GLN A 157 29.46 -34.35 -14.22
C GLN A 157 28.30 -33.38 -14.50
N ALA A 158 27.09 -33.90 -14.73
CA ALA A 158 25.93 -33.05 -15.01
C ALA A 158 25.45 -32.36 -13.72
N ASN A 159 25.33 -31.03 -13.76
CA ASN A 159 24.77 -30.25 -12.66
C ASN A 159 23.23 -30.28 -12.70
N HIS A 160 22.59 -30.15 -11.53
CA HIS A 160 21.14 -30.23 -11.42
C HIS A 160 20.49 -28.89 -11.77
N PRO A 161 19.53 -28.80 -12.71
CA PRO A 161 18.90 -27.53 -13.07
C PRO A 161 18.07 -26.97 -11.91
N VAL A 162 18.29 -25.70 -11.60
CA VAL A 162 17.52 -24.94 -10.61
C VAL A 162 16.39 -24.20 -11.31
N LYS A 163 15.17 -24.31 -10.78
CA LYS A 163 13.94 -23.79 -11.40
C LYS A 163 13.24 -22.83 -10.44
N LEU A 164 13.44 -21.54 -10.70
CA LEU A 164 12.91 -20.46 -9.88
C LEU A 164 11.38 -20.38 -9.96
N SER A 165 10.77 -19.97 -8.85
CA SER A 165 9.34 -19.71 -8.70
C SER A 165 9.12 -18.25 -8.30
N GLY A 166 7.88 -17.76 -8.40
CA GLY A 166 7.56 -16.35 -8.13
C GLY A 166 7.85 -15.40 -9.29
N LEU A 167 8.18 -15.92 -10.48
CA LEU A 167 8.34 -15.13 -11.71
C LEU A 167 7.14 -15.25 -12.63
N TYR A 168 6.70 -14.14 -13.21
CA TYR A 168 5.54 -14.08 -14.10
C TYR A 168 5.90 -13.53 -15.48
N LYS A 169 5.31 -14.10 -16.53
CA LYS A 169 5.23 -13.45 -17.85
C LYS A 169 3.91 -12.71 -17.98
N VAL A 170 3.99 -11.40 -18.17
CA VAL A 170 2.82 -10.54 -18.33
C VAL A 170 2.61 -10.25 -19.81
N ARG A 171 1.40 -10.53 -20.28
CA ARG A 171 0.96 -10.26 -21.65
C ARG A 171 -0.22 -9.29 -21.59
N VAL A 172 -0.16 -8.22 -22.37
CA VAL A 172 -1.24 -7.23 -22.45
C VAL A 172 -1.78 -7.12 -23.87
N GLU A 173 -3.09 -6.96 -23.98
CA GLU A 173 -3.77 -6.54 -25.21
C GLU A 173 -4.08 -5.05 -25.07
N LEU A 174 -3.43 -4.24 -25.88
CA LEU A 174 -3.69 -2.81 -25.97
C LEU A 174 -4.88 -2.52 -26.89
N GLU A 175 -5.56 -1.41 -26.63
CA GLU A 175 -6.65 -0.92 -27.45
C GLU A 175 -6.19 -0.55 -28.87
N ILE A 176 -7.15 -0.53 -29.79
CA ILE A 176 -6.94 -0.11 -31.18
C ILE A 176 -7.16 1.40 -31.24
N ASP A 177 -6.17 2.12 -31.76
CA ASP A 177 -6.25 3.54 -32.02
C ASP A 177 -6.82 3.78 -33.43
N ASP A 178 -7.79 4.70 -33.56
CA ASP A 178 -8.46 4.97 -34.84
C ASP A 178 -7.50 5.53 -35.92
N LEU A 179 -6.38 6.16 -35.53
CA LEU A 179 -5.36 6.71 -36.43
C LEU A 179 -4.11 5.81 -36.54
N LEU A 180 -3.64 5.23 -35.44
CA LEU A 180 -2.38 4.49 -35.35
C LEU A 180 -2.57 2.96 -35.51
N GLY A 181 -3.83 2.51 -35.53
CA GLY A 181 -4.22 1.12 -35.65
C GLY A 181 -3.93 0.31 -34.38
N SER A 182 -3.65 -0.98 -34.56
CA SER A 182 -3.33 -1.88 -33.44
C SER A 182 -2.05 -1.44 -32.73
N MET A 183 -2.15 -1.18 -31.42
CA MET A 183 -1.02 -0.85 -30.56
C MET A 183 -0.23 -2.10 -30.11
N ASN A 184 -0.76 -3.29 -30.37
CA ASN A 184 -0.09 -4.55 -30.06
C ASN A 184 1.11 -4.84 -30.98
N GLU A 185 1.20 -4.17 -32.12
CA GLU A 185 2.26 -4.33 -33.12
C GLU A 185 3.04 -3.02 -33.30
N SER A 186 4.35 -3.12 -33.55
CA SER A 186 5.20 -1.96 -33.87
C SER A 186 4.86 -1.37 -35.23
N ALA A 187 4.50 -2.19 -36.21
CA ALA A 187 4.25 -1.75 -37.58
C ALA A 187 3.11 -0.74 -37.69
N LEU A 188 3.32 0.38 -38.40
CA LEU A 188 2.29 1.35 -38.77
C LEU A 188 1.75 1.04 -40.17
N LEU A 189 0.43 0.92 -40.29
CA LEU A 189 -0.25 0.94 -41.59
C LEU A 189 -0.54 2.40 -41.96
N TYR A 190 0.09 2.89 -43.01
CA TYR A 190 0.02 4.28 -43.45
C TYR A 190 -0.55 4.38 -44.87
N GLN A 191 -1.66 5.10 -45.02
CA GLN A 191 -2.20 5.45 -46.32
C GLN A 191 -1.55 6.74 -46.83
N VAL A 192 -0.83 6.67 -47.94
CA VAL A 192 -0.11 7.81 -48.51
C VAL A 192 -1.11 8.88 -48.98
N ARG A 193 -0.99 10.09 -48.43
CA ARG A 193 -1.94 11.19 -48.68
C ARG A 193 -1.53 12.12 -49.84
N ARG A 194 -0.24 12.18 -50.16
CA ARG A 194 0.37 13.15 -51.07
C ARG A 194 1.38 12.48 -52.02
N GLY A 195 1.76 13.18 -53.08
CA GLY A 195 2.79 12.71 -54.01
C GLY A 195 2.34 11.58 -54.96
N PRO A 196 3.29 10.94 -55.66
CA PRO A 196 3.00 9.98 -56.73
C PRO A 196 2.38 8.67 -56.21
N LEU A 197 2.59 8.34 -54.93
CA LEU A 197 2.06 7.14 -54.27
C LEU A 197 0.71 7.38 -53.58
N LYS A 198 0.06 8.54 -53.78
CA LYS A 198 -1.20 8.88 -53.12
C LYS A 198 -2.25 7.77 -53.29
N GLY A 199 -2.74 7.25 -52.17
CA GLY A 199 -3.72 6.17 -52.10
C GLY A 199 -3.13 4.80 -51.79
N ALA A 200 -1.82 4.59 -51.96
CA ALA A 200 -1.16 3.35 -51.56
C ALA A 200 -1.15 3.20 -50.03
N VAL A 201 -1.28 1.97 -49.55
CA VAL A 201 -1.17 1.62 -48.13
C VAL A 201 0.17 0.91 -47.90
N LEU A 202 0.97 1.50 -47.03
CA LEU A 202 2.31 1.02 -46.69
C LEU A 202 2.31 0.48 -45.26
N ALA A 203 2.88 -0.69 -45.04
CA ALA A 203 3.24 -1.16 -43.70
C ALA A 203 4.70 -0.77 -43.44
N PHE A 204 4.93 0.09 -42.45
CA PHE A 204 6.25 0.52 -42.03
C PHE A 204 6.57 0.00 -40.63
N ASP A 205 7.69 -0.70 -40.50
CA ASP A 205 8.11 -1.30 -39.24
C ASP A 205 9.62 -1.16 -39.06
N CYS A 206 10.08 -0.87 -37.85
CA CYS A 206 11.49 -0.83 -37.50
C CYS A 206 11.73 -1.87 -36.42
N ALA A 207 12.35 -2.99 -36.80
CA ALA A 207 12.61 -4.10 -35.90
C ALA A 207 13.89 -3.82 -35.11
N ASP A 208 13.76 -3.20 -33.95
CA ASP A 208 14.84 -3.26 -32.95
C ASP A 208 14.27 -3.52 -31.55
N PRO A 209 14.56 -4.68 -30.93
CA PRO A 209 14.24 -4.92 -29.52
C PRO A 209 14.88 -3.90 -28.57
N ALA A 210 16.03 -3.32 -28.93
CA ALA A 210 16.68 -2.25 -28.16
C ALA A 210 15.86 -0.96 -28.14
N PHE A 211 14.98 -0.79 -29.13
CA PHE A 211 14.02 0.31 -29.20
C PHE A 211 13.00 0.29 -28.05
N LEU A 212 12.85 -0.79 -27.30
CA LEU A 212 12.00 -0.83 -26.09
C LEU A 212 12.81 -1.00 -24.79
N ALA A 213 14.15 -1.03 -24.89
CA ALA A 213 15.05 -1.42 -23.80
C ALA A 213 15.55 -0.25 -22.93
N GLY A 214 14.94 0.94 -23.02
CA GLY A 214 15.14 2.03 -22.04
C GLY A 214 16.35 2.93 -22.27
N SER A 215 17.08 2.83 -23.38
CA SER A 215 18.18 3.76 -23.73
C SER A 215 17.73 4.99 -24.54
N ILE A 216 16.45 5.05 -24.90
CA ILE A 216 15.86 6.07 -25.77
C ILE A 216 14.81 6.83 -24.96
N ASP A 217 14.88 8.17 -24.98
CA ASP A 217 13.83 9.01 -24.40
C ASP A 217 12.62 9.06 -25.34
N PHE A 218 11.65 8.18 -25.08
CA PHE A 218 10.39 8.16 -25.83
C PHE A 218 9.46 9.33 -25.48
N ALA A 219 9.73 10.11 -24.43
CA ALA A 219 8.98 11.33 -24.18
C ALA A 219 9.34 12.44 -25.19
N ALA A 220 10.57 12.42 -25.70
CA ALA A 220 11.03 13.38 -26.70
C ALA A 220 10.34 13.20 -28.06
N GLY A 221 9.95 14.32 -28.67
CA GLY A 221 9.43 14.34 -30.04
C GLY A 221 10.54 14.13 -31.08
N LEU A 222 10.13 13.97 -32.33
CA LEU A 222 11.05 13.84 -33.45
C LEU A 222 11.48 15.23 -33.94
N ALA A 223 12.75 15.61 -33.74
CA ALA A 223 13.27 16.91 -34.14
C ALA A 223 13.67 16.96 -35.62
N SER A 224 14.49 16.00 -36.08
CA SER A 224 14.93 15.92 -37.48
C SER A 224 15.27 14.52 -37.95
N LEU A 225 15.17 14.32 -39.27
CA LEU A 225 15.73 13.16 -39.99
C LEU A 225 17.06 13.59 -40.61
N ASP A 226 18.17 13.13 -40.05
CA ASP A 226 19.52 13.58 -40.41
C ASP A 226 20.05 12.87 -41.66
N SER A 227 19.77 11.57 -41.77
CA SER A 227 20.10 10.82 -42.98
C SER A 227 19.16 9.63 -43.21
N LEU A 228 18.95 9.29 -44.48
CA LEU A 228 18.07 8.21 -44.92
C LEU A 228 18.72 7.45 -46.09
N SER A 229 18.74 6.12 -45.96
CA SER A 229 19.04 5.21 -47.08
C SER A 229 17.89 4.22 -47.26
N VAL A 230 17.53 3.94 -48.53
CA VAL A 230 16.46 3.01 -48.89
C VAL A 230 16.99 2.06 -49.97
N SER A 231 16.77 0.76 -49.81
CA SER A 231 17.10 -0.27 -50.80
C SER A 231 15.91 -1.18 -51.06
N SER A 232 15.76 -1.65 -52.30
CA SER A 232 14.72 -2.61 -52.66
C SER A 232 15.08 -4.01 -52.20
N THR A 233 14.10 -4.77 -51.71
CA THR A 233 14.22 -6.18 -51.34
C THR A 233 13.14 -7.01 -52.03
N PRO A 234 13.30 -8.35 -52.14
CA PRO A 234 12.24 -9.21 -52.63
C PRO A 234 10.99 -9.07 -51.74
N GLY A 235 9.94 -8.41 -52.25
CA GLY A 235 8.67 -8.19 -51.54
C GLY A 235 8.55 -6.88 -50.74
N GLY A 236 9.50 -5.94 -50.87
CA GLY A 236 9.39 -4.63 -50.21
C GLY A 236 10.65 -3.76 -50.31
N PHE A 237 10.87 -2.95 -49.27
CA PHE A 237 12.01 -2.05 -49.14
C PHE A 237 12.60 -2.14 -47.74
N ASN A 238 13.92 -1.98 -47.65
CA ASN A 238 14.59 -1.75 -46.39
C ASN A 238 15.05 -0.29 -46.31
N ALA A 239 14.96 0.30 -45.13
CA ALA A 239 15.43 1.63 -44.82
C ALA A 239 16.36 1.62 -43.60
N THR A 240 17.30 2.55 -43.59
CA THR A 240 18.09 2.93 -42.41
C THR A 240 17.92 4.43 -42.22
N LEU A 241 17.46 4.84 -41.05
CA LEU A 241 17.18 6.22 -40.70
C LEU A 241 18.05 6.66 -39.53
N ASN A 242 18.71 7.80 -39.66
CA ASN A 242 19.35 8.47 -38.52
C ASN A 242 18.50 9.68 -38.15
N LEU A 243 18.04 9.72 -36.92
CA LEU A 243 17.11 10.70 -36.38
C LEU A 243 17.77 11.46 -35.24
N THR A 244 17.38 12.72 -35.06
CA THR A 244 17.62 13.48 -33.84
C THR A 244 16.27 13.73 -33.16
N LEU A 245 16.22 13.45 -31.85
CA LEU A 245 15.06 13.72 -31.00
C LEU A 245 15.14 15.12 -30.39
N ASP A 246 14.00 15.63 -29.95
CA ASP A 246 13.95 16.84 -29.13
C ASP A 246 14.84 16.64 -27.88
N GLY A 247 15.76 17.58 -27.62
CA GLY A 247 16.79 17.41 -26.59
C GLY A 247 18.15 16.89 -27.09
N GLY A 248 18.25 16.57 -28.39
CA GLY A 248 19.55 16.36 -29.08
C GLY A 248 20.08 14.93 -29.05
N GLN A 249 19.32 13.95 -28.53
CA GLN A 249 19.68 12.54 -28.63
C GLN A 249 19.62 12.08 -30.10
N THR A 250 20.66 11.40 -30.58
CA THR A 250 20.70 10.84 -31.94
C THR A 250 20.45 9.33 -31.91
N LEU A 251 19.65 8.84 -32.86
CA LEU A 251 19.19 7.45 -32.93
C LEU A 251 19.34 6.92 -34.36
N THR A 252 19.78 5.67 -34.51
CA THR A 252 19.80 4.97 -35.80
C THR A 252 18.76 3.86 -35.80
N LEU A 253 17.74 3.97 -36.65
CA LEU A 253 16.74 2.91 -36.87
C LEU A 253 17.19 1.99 -38.02
N LYS A 254 17.55 0.75 -37.70
CA LYS A 254 17.97 -0.26 -38.69
C LYS A 254 17.79 -1.70 -38.18
N PRO A 255 17.28 -2.63 -39.02
CA PRO A 255 16.66 -2.40 -40.32
C PRO A 255 15.19 -2.00 -40.16
N CYS A 256 14.77 -0.94 -40.85
CA CYS A 256 13.34 -0.66 -41.05
C CYS A 256 12.87 -1.34 -42.33
N THR A 257 11.73 -1.99 -42.28
CA THR A 257 11.09 -2.64 -43.42
C THR A 257 9.85 -1.86 -43.83
N LEU A 258 9.65 -1.73 -45.14
CA LEU A 258 8.50 -1.06 -45.70
C LEU A 258 7.90 -1.94 -46.79
N ARG A 259 6.64 -2.33 -46.61
CA ARG A 259 5.91 -3.22 -47.51
C ARG A 259 4.68 -2.51 -48.06
N VAL A 260 4.33 -2.83 -49.30
CA VAL A 260 3.13 -2.30 -49.95
C VAL A 260 2.02 -3.30 -49.71
N ILE A 261 1.02 -2.92 -48.92
CA ILE A 261 -0.12 -3.78 -48.57
C ILE A 261 -1.23 -3.64 -49.61
N GLU A 262 -1.53 -2.40 -50.02
CA GLU A 262 -2.44 -2.11 -51.12
C GLU A 262 -1.85 -1.06 -52.06
N ASP A 263 -1.95 -1.31 -53.36
CA ASP A 263 -1.52 -0.42 -54.43
C ASP A 263 -2.69 0.01 -55.33
N ARG A 264 -3.94 -0.21 -54.88
CA ARG A 264 -5.11 -0.24 -55.76
C ARG A 264 -5.22 1.01 -56.64
N PRO A 265 -5.39 0.82 -57.96
CA PRO A 265 -5.58 1.90 -58.90
C PRO A 265 -6.98 2.52 -58.76
N ARG A 266 -7.08 3.82 -59.04
CA ARG A 266 -8.36 4.43 -59.44
C ARG A 266 -8.90 3.64 -60.64
N PRO A 267 -10.23 3.49 -60.81
CA PRO A 267 -10.78 2.90 -62.04
C PRO A 267 -10.10 3.55 -63.26
N ASP A 268 -9.60 2.74 -64.19
CA ASP A 268 -8.90 3.12 -65.43
C ASP A 268 -7.43 3.63 -65.34
N ARG A 269 -6.66 3.24 -64.31
CA ARG A 269 -5.20 3.52 -64.25
C ARG A 269 -4.35 2.26 -63.98
N PRO A 270 -3.11 2.18 -64.52
CA PRO A 270 -2.19 1.08 -64.20
C PRO A 270 -1.77 1.09 -62.72
N ALA A 271 -1.32 -0.07 -62.20
CA ALA A 271 -0.76 -0.21 -60.86
C ALA A 271 0.38 0.81 -60.64
N LEU A 272 0.48 1.33 -59.42
CA LEU A 272 1.50 2.33 -59.06
C LEU A 272 2.90 1.71 -59.19
N ASN A 273 3.80 2.37 -59.94
CA ASN A 273 5.20 1.94 -60.01
C ASN A 273 5.95 2.44 -58.77
N ILE A 274 6.12 1.57 -57.78
CA ILE A 274 6.72 1.91 -56.49
C ILE A 274 8.23 1.65 -56.57
N THR A 275 9.02 2.72 -56.62
CA THR A 275 10.49 2.67 -56.66
C THR A 275 11.10 3.02 -55.30
N ALA A 276 12.36 2.64 -55.05
CA ALA A 276 13.06 3.03 -53.83
C ALA A 276 13.14 4.56 -53.65
N GLN A 277 13.21 5.32 -54.75
CA GLN A 277 13.17 6.78 -54.71
C GLN A 277 11.78 7.29 -54.28
N ALA A 278 10.69 6.71 -54.78
CA ALA A 278 9.34 7.11 -54.37
C ALA A 278 9.09 6.84 -52.88
N ILE A 279 9.63 5.74 -52.34
CA ILE A 279 9.59 5.44 -50.90
C ILE A 279 10.45 6.42 -50.11
N ARG A 280 11.64 6.76 -50.62
CA ARG A 280 12.50 7.78 -50.01
C ARG A 280 11.77 9.13 -49.89
N ASP A 281 11.04 9.54 -50.92
CA ASP A 281 10.28 10.79 -50.90
C ASP A 281 9.13 10.76 -49.86
N VAL A 282 8.48 9.61 -49.66
CA VAL A 282 7.45 9.44 -48.60
C VAL A 282 8.06 9.55 -47.20
N LEU A 283 9.24 8.95 -46.98
CA LEU A 283 9.93 9.04 -45.68
C LEU A 283 10.52 10.42 -45.41
N LEU A 284 10.87 11.20 -46.45
CA LEU A 284 11.37 12.57 -46.31
C LEU A 284 10.27 13.60 -46.07
N ALA A 285 9.02 13.29 -46.40
CA ALA A 285 7.88 14.13 -46.04
C ALA A 285 7.63 14.00 -44.54
N THR A 286 8.39 14.71 -43.70
CA THR A 286 8.24 14.74 -42.24
C THR A 286 7.73 16.09 -41.74
N SER A 287 7.14 16.89 -42.64
CA SER A 287 6.79 18.29 -42.38
C SER A 287 5.44 18.48 -41.68
N ALA A 288 4.59 17.45 -41.69
CA ALA A 288 3.29 17.46 -41.03
C ALA A 288 3.17 16.31 -40.02
N ASP A 289 2.45 16.54 -38.93
CA ASP A 289 2.25 15.55 -37.85
C ASP A 289 1.51 14.28 -38.33
N ASP A 290 0.82 14.35 -39.47
CA ASP A 290 0.09 13.24 -40.08
C ASP A 290 0.90 12.49 -41.16
N ASP A 291 2.18 12.83 -41.34
CA ASP A 291 3.08 12.08 -42.22
C ASP A 291 3.59 10.78 -41.56
N LEU A 292 4.17 9.88 -42.37
CA LEU A 292 4.50 8.49 -41.96
C LEU A 292 5.44 8.42 -40.75
N LEU A 293 6.57 9.15 -40.76
CA LEU A 293 7.56 9.07 -39.67
C LEU A 293 7.07 9.69 -38.36
N PRO A 294 6.47 10.91 -38.34
CA PRO A 294 5.87 11.44 -37.12
C PRO A 294 4.78 10.53 -36.53
N LEU A 295 3.89 9.96 -37.36
CA LEU A 295 2.87 9.01 -36.89
C LEU A 295 3.48 7.71 -36.37
N PHE A 296 4.52 7.20 -37.03
CA PHE A 296 5.22 6.01 -36.56
C PHE A 296 5.86 6.29 -35.20
N TRP A 297 6.55 7.42 -35.04
CA TRP A 297 7.12 7.81 -33.76
C TRP A 297 6.05 7.91 -32.67
N ARG A 298 4.96 8.65 -32.93
CA ARG A 298 3.83 8.77 -32.00
C ARG A 298 3.24 7.42 -31.60
N LYS A 299 3.13 6.48 -32.54
CA LYS A 299 2.71 5.10 -32.25
C LYS A 299 3.66 4.43 -31.26
N GLN A 300 4.96 4.54 -31.48
CA GLN A 300 5.95 3.98 -30.57
C GLN A 300 5.90 4.61 -29.17
N GLN A 301 5.79 5.93 -29.09
CA GLN A 301 5.65 6.64 -27.82
C GLN A 301 4.44 6.12 -27.03
N ARG A 302 3.27 6.02 -27.66
CA ARG A 302 2.05 5.55 -26.99
C ARG A 302 2.14 4.07 -26.58
N ARG A 303 2.84 3.22 -27.36
CA ARG A 303 3.11 1.81 -26.99
C ARG A 303 3.99 1.74 -25.75
N VAL A 304 5.11 2.46 -25.74
CA VAL A 304 6.03 2.53 -24.60
C VAL A 304 5.33 3.07 -23.37
N GLN A 305 4.61 4.18 -23.50
CA GLN A 305 3.82 4.78 -22.42
C GLN A 305 2.82 3.79 -21.81
N SER A 306 2.13 2.99 -22.63
CA SER A 306 1.18 1.98 -22.14
C SER A 306 1.88 0.85 -21.38
N LEU A 307 3.02 0.38 -21.88
CA LEU A 307 3.81 -0.67 -21.22
C LEU A 307 4.48 -0.17 -19.94
N ASP A 308 4.92 1.09 -19.91
CA ASP A 308 5.48 1.73 -18.72
C ASP A 308 4.42 1.94 -17.64
N ALA A 309 3.20 2.34 -18.02
CA ALA A 309 2.07 2.40 -17.09
C ALA A 309 1.77 1.02 -16.47
N VAL A 310 1.77 -0.05 -17.28
CA VAL A 310 1.63 -1.43 -16.79
C VAL A 310 2.77 -1.80 -15.83
N ARG A 311 4.02 -1.51 -16.20
CA ARG A 311 5.20 -1.78 -15.37
C ARG A 311 5.14 -1.05 -14.04
N CYS A 312 4.79 0.23 -14.05
CA CYS A 312 4.65 1.08 -12.88
C CYS A 312 3.56 0.52 -11.93
N VAL A 313 2.38 0.18 -12.44
CA VAL A 313 1.29 -0.43 -11.64
C VAL A 313 1.70 -1.77 -11.05
N LEU A 314 2.36 -2.62 -11.84
CA LEU A 314 2.82 -3.94 -11.38
C LEU A 314 3.86 -3.84 -10.27
N HIS A 315 4.87 -2.97 -10.40
CA HIS A 315 5.89 -2.81 -9.36
C HIS A 315 5.32 -2.13 -8.10
N ALA A 316 4.36 -1.21 -8.24
CA ALA A 316 3.67 -0.61 -7.10
C ALA A 316 2.81 -1.61 -6.31
N ASN A 317 2.32 -2.68 -6.95
CA ASN A 317 1.40 -3.66 -6.35
C ASN A 317 1.97 -5.09 -6.28
N ARG A 318 3.29 -5.24 -6.41
CA ARG A 318 3.98 -6.54 -6.46
C ARG A 318 3.81 -7.32 -5.15
N GLY A 319 3.62 -8.63 -5.25
CA GLY A 319 3.65 -9.54 -4.11
C GLY A 319 5.06 -9.71 -3.53
N LEU A 320 5.15 -9.99 -2.22
CA LEU A 320 6.40 -10.32 -1.55
C LEU A 320 7.02 -11.58 -2.17
N CYS A 321 8.31 -11.52 -2.49
CA CYS A 321 9.09 -12.55 -3.17
C CYS A 321 8.61 -12.91 -4.59
N GLU A 322 7.86 -12.02 -5.24
CA GLU A 322 7.44 -12.18 -6.62
C GLU A 322 8.08 -11.13 -7.54
N ASP A 323 8.29 -11.41 -8.82
CA ASP A 323 8.75 -10.43 -9.80
C ASP A 323 8.28 -10.78 -11.23
N PHE A 324 8.47 -9.87 -12.17
CA PHE A 324 7.98 -10.01 -13.55
C PHE A 324 9.16 -10.27 -14.50
N LEU A 325 9.20 -11.48 -15.09
CA LEU A 325 10.23 -11.87 -16.06
C LEU A 325 10.13 -11.05 -17.34
N SER A 326 8.91 -10.82 -17.83
CA SER A 326 8.66 -10.00 -19.00
C SER A 326 7.29 -9.34 -18.98
N ILE A 327 7.21 -8.15 -19.59
CA ILE A 327 5.96 -7.42 -19.84
C ILE A 327 5.94 -7.11 -21.33
N ALA A 328 5.01 -7.69 -22.06
CA ALA A 328 4.95 -7.57 -23.52
C ALA A 328 3.51 -7.52 -24.03
N THR A 329 3.33 -7.01 -25.25
CA THR A 329 2.04 -7.09 -25.93
C THR A 329 1.80 -8.51 -26.46
N VAL A 330 0.55 -8.93 -26.55
CA VAL A 330 0.18 -10.17 -27.23
C VAL A 330 0.47 -10.08 -28.73
N ILE A 331 0.83 -11.21 -29.34
CA ILE A 331 1.10 -11.28 -30.77
C ILE A 331 -0.22 -11.54 -31.52
N PRO A 332 -0.67 -10.69 -32.45
CA PRO A 332 -1.91 -10.93 -33.18
C PRO A 332 -1.80 -12.17 -34.09
N TYR A 333 -2.74 -13.10 -33.91
CA TYR A 333 -2.92 -14.27 -34.75
C TYR A 333 -4.13 -14.05 -35.65
N ARG A 334 -3.87 -13.52 -36.85
CA ARG A 334 -4.88 -13.07 -37.79
C ARG A 334 -5.61 -14.26 -38.41
N ILE A 335 -6.93 -14.32 -38.20
CA ILE A 335 -7.80 -15.38 -38.72
C ILE A 335 -8.81 -14.75 -39.67
N GLY A 336 -8.74 -15.12 -40.95
CA GLY A 336 -9.75 -14.82 -41.94
C GLY A 336 -10.72 -15.99 -42.11
N ILE A 337 -11.96 -15.67 -42.50
CA ILE A 337 -13.05 -16.65 -42.67
C ILE A 337 -13.59 -16.59 -44.08
N CYS A 338 -13.70 -17.76 -44.70
CA CYS A 338 -14.40 -17.93 -45.97
C CYS A 338 -15.67 -18.75 -45.73
N ALA A 339 -16.84 -18.19 -46.02
CA ALA A 339 -18.09 -18.93 -45.85
C ALA A 339 -19.16 -18.60 -46.91
N ASP A 340 -19.98 -19.61 -47.20
CA ASP A 340 -21.16 -19.51 -48.07
C ASP A 340 -22.42 -19.59 -47.18
N ILE A 341 -23.22 -18.52 -47.17
CA ILE A 341 -24.33 -18.32 -46.24
C ILE A 341 -25.64 -18.18 -47.02
N GLU A 342 -26.63 -19.03 -46.75
CA GLU A 342 -27.99 -18.86 -47.27
C GLU A 342 -28.75 -17.90 -46.35
N VAL A 343 -29.41 -16.91 -46.94
CA VAL A 343 -30.16 -15.87 -46.21
C VAL A 343 -31.58 -15.74 -46.75
N THR A 344 -32.49 -15.23 -45.93
CA THR A 344 -33.87 -15.02 -46.36
C THR A 344 -33.95 -14.03 -47.54
N PRO A 345 -34.97 -14.12 -48.40
CA PRO A 345 -35.07 -13.25 -49.58
C PRO A 345 -35.07 -11.74 -49.26
N ASP A 346 -35.63 -11.37 -48.10
CA ASP A 346 -35.78 -10.01 -47.60
C ASP A 346 -34.61 -9.52 -46.72
N ALA A 347 -33.62 -10.38 -46.42
CA ALA A 347 -32.47 -10.02 -45.59
C ALA A 347 -31.66 -8.84 -46.17
N ASP A 348 -31.28 -7.89 -45.33
CA ASP A 348 -30.30 -6.84 -45.63
C ASP A 348 -28.88 -7.44 -45.56
N LEU A 349 -28.19 -7.51 -46.70
CA LEU A 349 -26.90 -8.22 -46.80
C LEU A 349 -25.79 -7.49 -46.04
N GLU A 350 -25.82 -6.16 -46.05
CA GLU A 350 -24.86 -5.29 -45.40
C GLU A 350 -24.99 -5.40 -43.89
N GLN A 351 -26.22 -5.41 -43.38
CA GLN A 351 -26.52 -5.61 -41.96
C GLN A 351 -26.14 -7.02 -41.50
N VAL A 352 -26.53 -8.07 -42.24
CA VAL A 352 -26.20 -9.46 -41.90
C VAL A 352 -24.68 -9.64 -41.91
N GLN A 353 -23.97 -9.15 -42.93
CA GLN A 353 -22.51 -9.23 -42.98
C GLN A 353 -21.85 -8.52 -41.79
N ALA A 354 -22.35 -7.33 -41.41
CA ALA A 354 -21.85 -6.59 -40.25
C ALA A 354 -22.05 -7.36 -38.94
N GLN A 355 -23.24 -7.96 -38.75
CA GLN A 355 -23.54 -8.79 -37.58
C GLN A 355 -22.67 -10.06 -37.54
N VAL A 356 -22.45 -10.72 -38.68
CA VAL A 356 -21.57 -11.90 -38.78
C VAL A 356 -20.15 -11.55 -38.37
N PHE A 357 -19.57 -10.49 -38.95
CA PHE A 357 -18.19 -10.09 -38.64
C PHE A 357 -18.07 -9.66 -37.17
N HIS A 358 -19.03 -8.91 -36.66
CA HIS A 358 -19.07 -8.48 -35.27
C HIS A 358 -19.18 -9.66 -34.28
N ALA A 359 -20.04 -10.64 -34.56
CA ALA A 359 -20.19 -11.85 -33.73
C ALA A 359 -18.89 -12.67 -33.69
N ILE A 360 -18.21 -12.79 -34.84
CA ILE A 360 -16.92 -13.49 -34.95
C ILE A 360 -15.82 -12.72 -34.21
N GLU A 361 -15.78 -11.39 -34.32
CA GLU A 361 -14.84 -10.55 -33.57
C GLU A 361 -14.97 -10.78 -32.06
N LYS A 362 -16.20 -10.76 -31.54
CA LYS A 362 -16.48 -11.02 -30.12
C LYS A 362 -16.19 -12.46 -29.72
N TYR A 363 -16.40 -13.43 -30.62
CA TYR A 363 -16.02 -14.82 -30.37
C TYR A 363 -14.51 -14.96 -30.25
N LEU A 364 -13.72 -14.39 -31.17
CA LEU A 364 -12.26 -14.53 -31.15
C LEU A 364 -11.62 -13.75 -30.00
N SER A 365 -12.06 -12.51 -29.77
CA SER A 365 -11.57 -11.64 -28.70
C SER A 365 -12.75 -10.93 -28.02
N ALA A 366 -13.28 -11.57 -26.98
CA ALA A 366 -14.39 -11.02 -26.19
C ALA A 366 -13.88 -9.86 -25.31
N PRO A 367 -14.52 -8.68 -25.34
CA PRO A 367 -14.17 -7.59 -24.44
C PRO A 367 -14.51 -7.95 -23.00
N VAL A 368 -13.74 -7.41 -22.05
CA VAL A 368 -14.07 -7.53 -20.63
C VAL A 368 -15.21 -6.59 -20.29
N ARG A 369 -16.25 -7.10 -19.63
CA ARG A 369 -17.38 -6.30 -19.16
C ARG A 369 -17.06 -5.66 -17.80
N TYR A 370 -17.37 -4.37 -17.68
CA TYR A 370 -17.32 -3.62 -16.42
C TYR A 370 -18.75 -3.43 -15.93
N ARG A 371 -19.05 -3.87 -14.71
CA ARG A 371 -20.36 -3.74 -14.07
C ARG A 371 -20.41 -2.53 -13.16
N THR A 372 -21.58 -1.91 -13.06
CA THR A 372 -21.83 -0.83 -12.10
C THR A 372 -22.13 -1.37 -10.70
N LEU A 373 -21.93 -0.56 -9.67
CA LEU A 373 -22.32 -0.89 -8.29
C LEU A 373 -23.82 -1.22 -8.20
N GLU A 374 -24.64 -0.45 -8.90
CA GLU A 374 -26.10 -0.63 -8.89
C GLU A 374 -26.53 -1.97 -9.50
N GLU A 375 -25.90 -2.39 -10.60
CA GLU A 375 -26.12 -3.72 -11.17
C GLU A 375 -25.74 -4.83 -10.18
N MET A 376 -24.57 -4.73 -9.55
CA MET A 376 -24.09 -5.72 -8.58
C MET A 376 -25.03 -5.83 -7.37
N LEU A 377 -25.56 -4.69 -6.88
CA LEU A 377 -26.55 -4.66 -5.80
C LEU A 377 -27.91 -5.22 -6.24
N ARG A 378 -28.36 -4.95 -7.47
CA ARG A 378 -29.60 -5.51 -8.03
C ARG A 378 -29.51 -7.03 -8.23
N GLU A 379 -28.32 -7.56 -8.48
CA GLU A 379 -28.03 -9.01 -8.49
C GLU A 379 -28.09 -9.64 -7.09
N GLY A 380 -28.22 -8.85 -6.03
CA GLY A 380 -28.29 -9.32 -4.65
C GLY A 380 -26.93 -9.62 -4.01
N ARG A 381 -25.83 -9.19 -4.64
CA ARG A 381 -24.47 -9.37 -4.11
C ARG A 381 -24.25 -8.51 -2.88
N GLN A 382 -23.55 -9.07 -1.90
CA GLN A 382 -23.22 -8.37 -0.67
C GLN A 382 -21.96 -7.50 -0.83
N PRO A 383 -21.76 -6.45 -0.01
CA PRO A 383 -20.59 -5.58 -0.11
C PRO A 383 -19.24 -6.32 -0.05
N ASP A 384 -19.12 -7.34 0.79
CA ASP A 384 -17.94 -8.18 0.89
C ASP A 384 -17.67 -8.99 -0.38
N GLU A 385 -18.69 -9.35 -1.15
CA GLU A 385 -18.53 -9.99 -2.46
C GLU A 385 -18.19 -8.97 -3.57
N ILE A 386 -18.77 -7.78 -3.51
CA ILE A 386 -18.57 -6.70 -4.50
C ILE A 386 -17.15 -6.14 -4.41
N PHE A 387 -16.67 -5.87 -3.20
CA PHE A 387 -15.34 -5.32 -2.95
C PHE A 387 -14.28 -6.41 -2.71
N ASN A 388 -14.57 -7.67 -3.06
CA ASN A 388 -13.61 -8.77 -3.06
C ASN A 388 -12.67 -8.69 -4.29
N GLY A 389 -11.73 -7.75 -4.25
CA GLY A 389 -10.77 -7.57 -5.33
C GLY A 389 -9.68 -6.56 -4.98
N PRO A 390 -8.82 -6.25 -5.96
CA PRO A 390 -7.75 -5.29 -5.76
C PRO A 390 -8.33 -3.89 -5.47
N TYR A 391 -7.74 -3.20 -4.50
CA TYR A 391 -7.97 -1.77 -4.34
C TYR A 391 -7.42 -1.02 -5.55
N VAL A 392 -8.16 0.00 -5.99
CA VAL A 392 -7.76 0.85 -7.11
C VAL A 392 -7.72 2.28 -6.59
N ASP A 393 -6.51 2.81 -6.48
CA ASP A 393 -6.31 4.22 -6.19
C ASP A 393 -6.41 5.03 -7.49
N PHE A 394 -7.58 5.58 -7.79
CA PHE A 394 -7.77 6.39 -9.00
C PHE A 394 -6.94 7.70 -9.00
N ALA A 395 -6.30 8.07 -7.88
CA ALA A 395 -5.33 9.17 -7.84
C ALA A 395 -3.90 8.73 -8.20
N PHE A 396 -3.65 7.42 -8.37
CA PHE A 396 -2.34 6.89 -8.71
C PHE A 396 -1.88 7.39 -10.09
N THR A 397 -0.68 7.96 -10.12
CA THR A 397 -0.03 8.47 -11.33
C THR A 397 1.23 7.68 -11.67
N CYS A 398 1.57 7.68 -12.95
CA CYS A 398 2.89 7.28 -13.43
C CYS A 398 3.36 8.32 -14.43
N ASN A 399 4.58 8.83 -14.25
CA ASN A 399 5.15 9.93 -15.03
C ASN A 399 4.24 11.18 -15.04
N GLY A 400 3.67 11.51 -13.88
CA GLY A 400 2.73 12.61 -13.68
C GLY A 400 1.37 12.47 -14.39
N GLN A 401 1.04 11.30 -14.95
CA GLN A 401 -0.23 11.05 -15.63
C GLN A 401 -1.10 10.06 -14.85
N PRO A 402 -2.43 10.30 -14.76
CA PRO A 402 -3.34 9.35 -14.12
C PRO A 402 -3.41 8.06 -14.95
N VAL A 403 -3.28 6.92 -14.27
CA VAL A 403 -3.19 5.62 -14.95
C VAL A 403 -4.52 4.89 -14.99
N PHE A 404 -5.28 4.96 -13.90
CA PHE A 404 -6.56 4.28 -13.79
C PHE A 404 -7.71 5.18 -14.21
N THR A 405 -8.46 4.74 -15.23
CA THR A 405 -9.55 5.54 -15.84
C THR A 405 -10.86 4.77 -15.98
N LYS A 406 -10.85 3.45 -15.73
CA LYS A 406 -11.98 2.56 -15.99
C LYS A 406 -12.65 2.10 -14.69
N PRO A 407 -13.67 2.82 -14.17
CA PRO A 407 -14.39 2.43 -12.95
C PRO A 407 -15.27 1.19 -13.15
N GLY A 408 -15.91 0.71 -12.08
CA GLY A 408 -16.83 -0.44 -12.09
C GLY A 408 -16.24 -1.69 -11.46
N PHE A 409 -16.87 -2.84 -11.66
CA PHE A 409 -16.48 -4.13 -11.10
C PHE A 409 -16.32 -5.17 -12.21
N ILE A 410 -15.39 -6.11 -12.04
CA ILE A 410 -15.16 -7.21 -12.98
C ILE A 410 -15.28 -8.52 -12.20
N THR A 411 -16.28 -9.33 -12.54
CA THR A 411 -16.50 -10.61 -11.87
C THR A 411 -15.57 -11.70 -12.42
N ASP A 412 -15.43 -12.81 -11.69
CA ASP A 412 -14.70 -13.99 -12.20
C ASP A 412 -15.28 -14.54 -13.51
N GLU A 413 -16.60 -14.46 -13.67
CA GLU A 413 -17.28 -14.86 -14.90
C GLU A 413 -16.90 -13.94 -16.08
N ASP A 414 -16.85 -12.62 -15.85
CA ASP A 414 -16.44 -11.65 -16.87
C ASP A 414 -14.97 -11.89 -17.30
N LEU A 415 -14.09 -12.27 -16.37
CA LEU A 415 -12.72 -12.67 -16.68
C LEU A 415 -12.64 -14.01 -17.43
N ALA A 416 -13.34 -15.03 -16.97
CA ALA A 416 -13.34 -16.35 -17.60
C ALA A 416 -13.82 -16.28 -19.06
N ASN A 417 -14.86 -15.47 -19.32
CA ASN A 417 -15.40 -15.27 -20.66
C ASN A 417 -14.47 -14.50 -21.61
N SER A 418 -13.50 -13.77 -21.07
CA SER A 418 -12.50 -12.99 -21.81
C SER A 418 -11.11 -13.62 -21.80
N GLU A 419 -11.00 -14.88 -21.37
CA GLU A 419 -9.75 -15.63 -21.34
C GLU A 419 -9.22 -15.89 -22.78
N GLN A 420 -7.89 -15.92 -22.94
CA GLN A 420 -7.27 -16.09 -24.26
C GLN A 420 -7.61 -17.46 -24.86
N ARG A 421 -8.27 -17.46 -26.02
CA ARG A 421 -8.62 -18.70 -26.72
C ARG A 421 -7.40 -19.40 -27.29
N ARG A 422 -7.18 -20.64 -26.86
CA ARG A 422 -6.13 -21.53 -27.39
C ARG A 422 -6.59 -22.38 -28.57
N LYS A 423 -7.90 -22.47 -28.80
CA LYS A 423 -8.51 -23.21 -29.90
C LYS A 423 -9.73 -22.45 -30.42
N VAL A 424 -9.87 -22.39 -31.74
CA VAL A 424 -11.00 -21.78 -32.45
C VAL A 424 -11.75 -22.90 -33.16
N GLN A 425 -13.02 -23.10 -32.82
CA GLN A 425 -13.86 -24.14 -33.43
C GLN A 425 -14.82 -23.53 -34.44
N ALA A 426 -14.82 -24.08 -35.65
CA ALA A 426 -15.74 -23.66 -36.71
C ALA A 426 -17.20 -23.91 -36.33
N SER A 427 -17.49 -24.98 -35.56
CA SER A 427 -18.85 -25.28 -35.09
C SER A 427 -19.45 -24.17 -34.23
N ASP A 428 -18.64 -23.57 -33.36
CA ASP A 428 -19.10 -22.48 -32.49
C ASP A 428 -19.44 -21.24 -33.33
N ILE A 429 -18.59 -20.93 -34.32
CA ILE A 429 -18.83 -19.84 -35.27
C ILE A 429 -20.09 -20.11 -36.10
N ILE A 430 -20.30 -21.35 -36.56
CA ILE A 430 -21.51 -21.72 -37.30
C ILE A 430 -22.76 -21.44 -36.47
N ASN A 431 -22.77 -21.88 -35.20
CA ASN A 431 -23.91 -21.66 -34.31
C ASN A 431 -24.16 -20.15 -34.12
N LEU A 432 -23.11 -19.37 -33.84
CA LEU A 432 -23.21 -17.93 -33.67
C LEU A 432 -23.76 -17.21 -34.91
N VAL A 433 -23.40 -17.66 -36.11
CA VAL A 433 -23.84 -17.05 -37.36
C VAL A 433 -25.26 -17.48 -37.73
N VAL A 434 -25.66 -18.72 -37.44
CA VAL A 434 -27.04 -19.21 -37.67
C VAL A 434 -28.06 -18.52 -36.76
N ASP A 435 -27.65 -18.09 -35.57
CA ASP A 435 -28.51 -17.35 -34.64
C ASP A 435 -28.81 -15.90 -35.09
N ILE A 436 -28.18 -15.42 -36.17
CA ILE A 436 -28.39 -14.06 -36.71
C ILE A 436 -29.67 -14.04 -37.55
N ASP A 437 -30.53 -13.05 -37.27
CA ASP A 437 -31.78 -12.86 -38.02
C ASP A 437 -31.53 -12.68 -39.52
N GLY A 438 -32.30 -13.41 -40.33
CA GLY A 438 -32.11 -13.46 -41.79
C GLY A 438 -31.11 -14.50 -42.29
N VAL A 439 -30.37 -15.22 -41.43
CA VAL A 439 -29.52 -16.36 -41.84
C VAL A 439 -30.31 -17.67 -41.77
N GLU A 440 -30.38 -18.43 -42.87
CA GLU A 440 -31.07 -19.73 -42.92
C GLU A 440 -30.11 -20.91 -42.73
N ALA A 441 -28.92 -20.86 -43.35
CA ALA A 441 -27.94 -21.93 -43.29
C ALA A 441 -26.52 -21.48 -43.67
N ILE A 442 -25.52 -22.26 -43.27
CA ILE A 442 -24.13 -22.11 -43.72
C ILE A 442 -23.71 -23.39 -44.43
N SER A 443 -23.36 -23.28 -45.71
CA SER A 443 -23.04 -24.45 -46.55
C SER A 443 -21.57 -24.85 -46.47
N ASN A 444 -20.68 -23.87 -46.34
CA ASN A 444 -19.24 -24.06 -46.29
C ASN A 444 -18.64 -23.00 -45.36
N LEU A 445 -17.75 -23.39 -44.46
CA LEU A 445 -16.99 -22.47 -43.62
C LEU A 445 -15.56 -22.99 -43.48
N GLN A 446 -14.59 -22.11 -43.72
CA GLN A 446 -13.18 -22.40 -43.59
C GLN A 446 -12.47 -21.26 -42.87
N LEU A 447 -11.57 -21.63 -41.95
CA LEU A 447 -10.69 -20.71 -41.24
C LEU A 447 -9.34 -20.68 -41.93
N ARG A 448 -8.74 -19.50 -42.06
CA ARG A 448 -7.40 -19.35 -42.64
C ARG A 448 -6.57 -18.35 -41.85
N VAL A 449 -5.32 -18.69 -41.61
CA VAL A 449 -4.38 -17.84 -40.88
C VAL A 449 -3.64 -16.94 -41.86
N TYR A 450 -3.37 -15.71 -41.44
CA TYR A 450 -2.63 -14.73 -42.21
C TYR A 450 -1.41 -14.23 -41.42
N GLY A 451 -0.31 -14.00 -42.13
CA GLY A 451 0.88 -13.37 -41.58
C GLY A 451 0.66 -11.88 -41.37
N SER A 452 1.62 -11.21 -40.72
CA SER A 452 1.65 -9.74 -40.63
C SER A 452 1.78 -9.05 -41.99
N ASP A 453 2.17 -9.80 -43.01
CA ASP A 453 2.28 -9.37 -44.41
C ASP A 453 0.98 -9.51 -45.20
N GLY A 454 -0.10 -9.94 -44.56
CA GLY A 454 -1.39 -10.20 -45.20
C GLY A 454 -1.39 -11.42 -46.11
N GLN A 455 -0.30 -12.21 -46.14
CA GLN A 455 -0.24 -13.44 -46.92
C GLN A 455 -0.78 -14.62 -46.10
N PRO A 456 -1.43 -15.58 -46.75
CA PRO A 456 -1.94 -16.75 -46.05
C PRO A 456 -0.80 -17.64 -45.55
N VAL A 457 -0.87 -18.03 -44.28
CA VAL A 457 0.09 -18.93 -43.63
C VAL A 457 -0.53 -20.31 -43.47
N GLY A 458 0.11 -21.32 -44.04
CA GLY A 458 -0.38 -22.69 -44.00
C GLY A 458 -1.66 -22.92 -44.82
N ASN A 459 -2.32 -24.04 -44.52
CA ASN A 459 -3.54 -24.47 -45.22
C ASN A 459 -4.81 -23.93 -44.52
N ALA A 460 -5.88 -23.78 -45.29
CA ALA A 460 -7.20 -23.52 -44.72
C ALA A 460 -7.65 -24.72 -43.87
N VAL A 461 -8.29 -24.43 -42.74
CA VAL A 461 -8.72 -25.39 -41.74
C VAL A 461 -10.24 -25.39 -41.65
N LYS A 462 -10.85 -26.58 -41.73
CA LYS A 462 -12.32 -26.70 -41.80
C LYS A 462 -13.00 -26.71 -40.42
N TRP A 463 -12.38 -27.29 -39.40
CA TRP A 463 -13.06 -27.59 -38.14
C TRP A 463 -12.44 -26.95 -36.90
N THR A 464 -11.13 -27.10 -36.70
CA THR A 464 -10.48 -26.65 -35.46
C THR A 464 -9.10 -26.08 -35.76
N LEU A 465 -8.89 -24.82 -35.39
CA LEU A 465 -7.63 -24.12 -35.50
C LEU A 465 -7.00 -23.96 -34.11
N ALA A 466 -5.76 -24.43 -33.94
CA ALA A 466 -4.99 -24.22 -32.72
C ALA A 466 -4.30 -22.86 -32.76
N VAL A 467 -4.38 -22.11 -31.66
CA VAL A 467 -3.70 -20.82 -31.50
C VAL A 467 -2.40 -21.07 -30.72
N PRO A 468 -1.24 -20.60 -31.22
CA PRO A 468 0.02 -20.74 -30.51
C PRO A 468 0.03 -20.07 -29.13
N ALA A 469 1.03 -20.42 -28.31
CA ALA A 469 1.28 -19.67 -27.08
C ALA A 469 1.63 -18.21 -27.37
N ASP A 470 1.31 -17.30 -26.44
CA ASP A 470 1.57 -15.85 -26.55
C ASP A 470 0.78 -15.09 -27.64
N HIS A 471 -0.11 -15.79 -28.35
CA HIS A 471 -0.84 -15.24 -29.48
C HIS A 471 -2.32 -14.97 -29.16
N GLN A 472 -2.80 -13.78 -29.53
CA GLN A 472 -4.21 -13.42 -29.42
C GLN A 472 -4.89 -13.62 -30.78
N PRO A 473 -5.93 -14.46 -30.90
CA PRO A 473 -6.68 -14.57 -32.14
C PRO A 473 -7.41 -13.25 -32.43
N VAL A 474 -7.19 -12.72 -33.63
CA VAL A 474 -7.79 -11.47 -34.09
C VAL A 474 -8.46 -11.73 -35.44
N PHE A 475 -9.68 -11.26 -35.60
CA PHE A 475 -10.41 -11.37 -36.86
C PHE A 475 -9.74 -10.52 -37.94
N TYR A 476 -9.47 -11.12 -39.10
CA TYR A 476 -8.86 -10.44 -40.24
C TYR A 476 -9.90 -10.17 -41.33
N THR A 477 -10.44 -8.96 -41.31
CA THR A 477 -11.55 -8.52 -42.17
C THR A 477 -11.16 -8.58 -43.65
N GLU A 478 -9.97 -8.10 -44.01
CA GLU A 478 -9.49 -7.98 -45.39
C GLU A 478 -9.22 -9.34 -46.04
N GLY A 479 -8.84 -10.34 -45.24
CA GLY A 479 -8.65 -11.72 -45.68
C GLY A 479 -9.94 -12.54 -45.72
N SER A 480 -11.04 -12.03 -45.15
CA SER A 480 -12.32 -12.74 -45.04
C SER A 480 -13.21 -12.52 -46.26
N LYS A 481 -13.94 -13.56 -46.67
CA LYS A 481 -14.82 -13.55 -47.84
C LYS A 481 -16.11 -14.29 -47.55
N LEU A 482 -17.23 -13.57 -47.53
CA LEU A 482 -18.56 -14.16 -47.46
C LEU A 482 -19.24 -14.10 -48.82
N LEU A 483 -19.93 -15.18 -49.17
CA LEU A 483 -20.84 -15.25 -50.31
C LEU A 483 -22.24 -15.54 -49.78
N PHE A 484 -23.17 -14.63 -50.05
CA PHE A 484 -24.55 -14.79 -49.62
C PHE A 484 -25.38 -15.40 -50.74
N HIS A 485 -26.30 -16.30 -50.41
CA HIS A 485 -27.23 -16.89 -51.36
C HIS A 485 -28.65 -16.51 -50.98
N LYS A 486 -29.40 -15.96 -51.94
CA LYS A 486 -30.85 -15.75 -51.81
C LYS A 486 -31.55 -16.67 -52.79
N ALA A 487 -32.25 -17.68 -52.29
CA ALA A 487 -32.86 -18.74 -53.10
C ALA A 487 -31.84 -19.37 -54.07
N GLY A 488 -30.62 -19.61 -53.58
CA GLY A 488 -29.53 -20.19 -54.37
C GLY A 488 -28.79 -19.25 -55.33
N ILE A 489 -29.17 -17.97 -55.46
CA ILE A 489 -28.46 -16.99 -56.30
C ILE A 489 -27.40 -16.26 -55.46
N PRO A 490 -26.13 -16.17 -55.91
CA PRO A 490 -25.05 -15.56 -55.13
C PRO A 490 -25.06 -14.02 -55.20
N TYR A 491 -24.90 -13.38 -54.05
CA TYR A 491 -24.80 -11.94 -53.83
C TYR A 491 -23.61 -11.61 -52.92
N ARG A 492 -23.17 -10.35 -52.98
CA ARG A 492 -22.17 -9.77 -52.07
C ARG A 492 -22.68 -8.45 -51.54
N ALA A 493 -22.44 -8.18 -50.26
CA ALA A 493 -22.76 -6.89 -49.69
C ALA A 493 -21.87 -5.78 -50.25
N GLN A 494 -22.39 -4.56 -50.25
CA GLN A 494 -21.67 -3.37 -50.58
C GLN A 494 -20.71 -2.96 -49.45
N VAL A 495 -19.41 -3.02 -49.73
CA VAL A 495 -18.33 -2.81 -48.74
C VAL A 495 -18.49 -1.53 -47.92
N THR A 496 -18.90 -0.42 -48.54
CA THR A 496 -19.00 0.88 -47.86
C THR A 496 -20.10 0.96 -46.82
N GLU A 497 -21.25 0.32 -47.09
CA GLU A 497 -22.41 0.35 -46.19
C GLU A 497 -22.28 -0.70 -45.08
N PHE A 498 -21.80 -1.89 -45.44
CA PHE A 498 -21.37 -2.90 -44.49
C PHE A 498 -20.37 -2.33 -43.45
N GLN A 499 -19.32 -1.64 -43.90
CA GLN A 499 -18.28 -1.12 -42.99
C GLN A 499 -18.84 -0.09 -42.01
N ARG A 500 -19.71 0.83 -42.47
CA ARG A 500 -20.38 1.81 -41.60
C ARG A 500 -21.24 1.14 -40.54
N THR A 501 -21.96 0.07 -40.94
CA THR A 501 -22.81 -0.68 -40.02
C THR A 501 -21.97 -1.45 -39.00
N LEU A 502 -20.86 -2.05 -39.41
CA LEU A 502 -19.91 -2.71 -38.51
C LEU A 502 -19.30 -1.73 -37.51
N ASP A 503 -18.90 -0.54 -37.97
CA ASP A 503 -18.35 0.51 -37.09
C ASP A 503 -19.41 1.04 -36.11
N TYR A 504 -20.68 1.12 -36.53
CA TYR A 504 -21.80 1.43 -35.64
C TYR A 504 -21.97 0.37 -34.53
N LEU A 505 -21.95 -0.92 -34.88
CA LEU A 505 -22.04 -2.02 -33.90
C LEU A 505 -20.87 -1.98 -32.90
N ARG A 506 -19.64 -1.76 -33.40
CA ARG A 506 -18.45 -1.57 -32.55
C ARG A 506 -18.60 -0.35 -31.63
N GLY A 507 -19.21 0.73 -32.12
CA GLY A 507 -19.50 1.93 -31.33
C GLY A 507 -20.52 1.69 -30.21
N LEU A 508 -21.53 0.85 -30.44
CA LEU A 508 -22.48 0.43 -29.41
C LEU A 508 -21.79 -0.38 -28.31
N ASP A 509 -20.94 -1.35 -28.66
CA ASP A 509 -20.14 -2.12 -27.70
C ASP A 509 -19.25 -1.21 -26.84
N ARG A 510 -18.57 -0.23 -27.45
CA ARG A 510 -17.76 0.76 -26.71
C ARG A 510 -18.60 1.55 -25.69
N ARG A 511 -19.85 1.86 -26.02
CA ARG A 511 -20.78 2.58 -25.13
C ARG A 511 -21.28 1.70 -23.99
N GLU A 512 -21.53 0.42 -24.24
CA GLU A 512 -21.97 -0.54 -23.19
C GLU A 512 -20.89 -0.81 -22.15
N LEU A 513 -19.61 -0.63 -22.51
CA LEU A 513 -18.48 -0.76 -21.58
C LEU A 513 -18.28 0.47 -20.69
N TYR A 514 -18.99 1.57 -20.94
CA TYR A 514 -18.89 2.77 -20.14
C TYR A 514 -19.55 2.58 -18.76
N VAL A 515 -18.77 2.83 -17.71
CA VAL A 515 -19.25 2.89 -16.33
C VAL A 515 -19.06 4.32 -15.82
N PRO A 516 -20.08 4.93 -15.18
CA PRO A 516 -19.93 6.26 -14.61
C PRO A 516 -18.87 6.30 -13.49
N PRO A 517 -18.24 7.46 -13.25
CA PRO A 517 -17.39 7.66 -12.08
C PRO A 517 -18.19 7.43 -10.78
N ASP A 518 -17.49 7.27 -9.65
CA ASP A 518 -18.07 7.07 -8.30
C ASP A 518 -18.82 5.75 -8.09
N GLN A 519 -18.07 4.64 -8.07
CA GLN A 519 -18.58 3.29 -7.82
C GLN A 519 -18.35 2.83 -6.36
N VAL A 520 -18.70 3.68 -5.40
CA VAL A 520 -18.50 3.44 -3.96
C VAL A 520 -19.82 3.41 -3.20
N LEU A 521 -19.88 2.63 -2.11
CA LEU A 521 -21.04 2.66 -1.22
C LEU A 521 -21.13 4.02 -0.51
N PRO A 522 -22.30 4.67 -0.49
CA PRO A 522 -22.46 5.96 0.16
C PRO A 522 -22.31 5.82 1.68
N VAL A 523 -21.52 6.71 2.28
CA VAL A 523 -21.45 6.83 3.73
C VAL A 523 -22.80 7.38 4.25
N PRO A 524 -23.41 6.78 5.28
CA PRO A 524 -24.67 7.27 5.82
C PRO A 524 -24.54 8.72 6.29
N LEU A 525 -25.39 9.61 5.78
CA LEU A 525 -25.45 11.01 6.22
C LEU A 525 -26.41 11.14 7.40
N GLY A 526 -25.91 11.64 8.52
CA GLY A 526 -26.71 11.92 9.71
C GLY A 526 -27.08 13.39 9.82
N ARG A 527 -27.99 13.69 10.75
CA ARG A 527 -28.33 15.06 11.14
C ARG A 527 -27.72 15.34 12.51
N TRP A 528 -26.97 16.43 12.62
CA TRP A 528 -26.47 16.90 13.91
C TRP A 528 -27.61 17.17 14.89
N ARG A 529 -27.43 16.70 16.13
CA ARG A 529 -28.35 16.89 17.26
C ARG A 529 -27.60 17.56 18.41
N ASN A 530 -28.12 18.69 18.88
CA ASN A 530 -27.65 19.33 20.11
C ASN A 530 -28.17 18.54 21.32
N THR A 531 -27.43 17.52 21.75
CA THR A 531 -27.83 16.59 22.81
C THR A 531 -27.43 17.06 24.20
N ASP A 532 -26.41 17.91 24.31
CA ASP A 532 -25.89 18.51 25.54
C ASP A 532 -26.60 19.79 25.99
N ALA A 533 -27.56 20.30 25.20
CA ALA A 533 -28.43 21.39 25.64
C ALA A 533 -29.19 21.01 26.94
N PHE A 534 -28.72 21.57 28.06
CA PHE A 534 -29.22 21.24 29.39
C PHE A 534 -30.35 22.18 29.81
N TYR A 535 -31.40 21.61 30.41
CA TYR A 535 -32.50 22.35 31.04
C TYR A 535 -32.68 21.85 32.47
N SER A 536 -32.52 22.75 33.44
CA SER A 536 -32.52 22.39 34.87
C SER A 536 -33.91 22.02 35.37
N VAL A 537 -33.98 20.97 36.18
CA VAL A 537 -35.24 20.55 36.83
C VAL A 537 -35.78 21.61 37.79
N GLN A 538 -34.94 22.54 38.25
CA GLN A 538 -35.34 23.65 39.13
C GLN A 538 -36.37 24.58 38.45
N HIS A 539 -36.40 24.61 37.12
CA HIS A 539 -37.31 25.45 36.35
C HIS A 539 -38.72 24.85 36.26
N ASP A 540 -38.86 23.54 36.42
CA ASP A 540 -40.14 22.83 36.40
C ASP A 540 -40.86 22.82 37.76
N PHE A 541 -40.18 23.25 38.83
CA PHE A 541 -40.81 23.40 40.13
C PHE A 541 -41.85 24.53 40.12
N PRO A 542 -42.96 24.38 40.88
CA PRO A 542 -43.94 25.45 41.02
C PRO A 542 -43.30 26.76 41.49
N ALA A 543 -43.77 27.90 40.94
CA ALA A 543 -43.20 29.22 41.22
C ALA A 543 -43.19 29.59 42.73
N THR A 544 -44.02 28.95 43.55
CA THR A 544 -44.05 29.10 45.01
C THR A 544 -42.76 28.65 45.70
N TYR A 545 -41.96 27.79 45.07
CA TYR A 545 -40.65 27.35 45.59
C TYR A 545 -39.55 28.39 45.37
N LYS A 546 -39.72 29.31 44.40
CA LYS A 546 -38.80 30.42 44.11
C LYS A 546 -37.36 29.99 43.81
N ILE A 547 -37.22 28.83 43.17
CA ILE A 547 -35.94 28.26 42.72
C ILE A 547 -35.78 28.27 41.19
N GLY A 548 -36.88 28.31 40.42
CA GLY A 548 -36.83 28.41 38.96
C GLY A 548 -36.58 29.86 38.48
N THR A 549 -37.16 30.21 37.33
CA THR A 549 -37.01 31.54 36.72
C THR A 549 -37.64 32.68 37.52
N ALA A 550 -38.67 32.37 38.32
CA ALA A 550 -39.31 33.31 39.23
C ALA A 550 -38.45 33.54 40.47
N ARG A 551 -37.58 34.56 40.42
CA ARG A 551 -36.70 34.96 41.52
C ARG A 551 -37.48 35.48 42.73
N ILE A 552 -36.81 35.46 43.89
CA ILE A 552 -37.31 36.10 45.13
C ILE A 552 -37.24 37.62 44.93
N SER A 553 -38.39 38.30 45.06
CA SER A 553 -38.41 39.76 45.02
C SER A 553 -37.79 40.36 46.30
N PRO A 554 -37.16 41.56 46.25
CA PRO A 554 -36.57 42.24 47.42
C PRO A 554 -37.55 42.54 48.56
N THR A 555 -38.84 42.31 48.37
CA THR A 555 -39.91 42.56 49.37
C THR A 555 -40.68 41.29 49.73
N GLU A 556 -40.36 40.15 49.10
CA GLU A 556 -41.15 38.93 49.17
C GLU A 556 -40.90 38.16 50.49
N GLY A 557 -41.97 37.90 51.25
CA GLY A 557 -41.90 37.30 52.59
C GLY A 557 -41.70 38.30 53.75
N ALA A 558 -41.67 39.60 53.45
CA ALA A 558 -41.63 40.69 54.45
C ALA A 558 -42.81 41.68 54.29
N GLU A 559 -43.93 41.21 53.75
CA GLU A 559 -45.13 42.03 53.55
C GLU A 559 -45.64 42.62 54.87
N GLY A 560 -45.67 43.96 54.96
CA GLY A 560 -46.10 44.67 56.16
C GLY A 560 -45.05 44.78 57.27
N VAL A 561 -43.80 44.40 57.00
CA VAL A 561 -42.66 44.52 57.93
C VAL A 561 -41.59 45.41 57.28
N GLU A 562 -41.10 46.42 58.01
CA GLU A 562 -40.07 47.35 57.52
C GLU A 562 -38.78 47.27 58.37
N GLY A 563 -37.67 47.77 57.82
CA GLY A 563 -36.41 47.87 58.54
C GLY A 563 -35.66 46.53 58.71
N PRO A 564 -34.82 46.37 59.76
CA PRO A 564 -33.91 45.23 59.92
C PRO A 564 -34.60 43.86 59.97
N GLU A 565 -35.87 43.83 60.42
CA GLU A 565 -36.65 42.60 60.56
C GLU A 565 -37.14 42.07 59.20
N ALA A 566 -37.52 42.98 58.29
CA ALA A 566 -37.83 42.65 56.91
C ALA A 566 -36.63 42.02 56.19
N ALA A 567 -35.45 42.63 56.34
CA ALA A 567 -34.21 42.12 55.77
C ALA A 567 -33.86 40.70 56.27
N LYS A 568 -34.14 40.40 57.55
CA LYS A 568 -33.91 39.08 58.13
C LYS A 568 -34.87 38.01 57.58
N LEU A 569 -36.14 38.35 57.38
CA LEU A 569 -37.14 37.45 56.79
C LEU A 569 -36.81 37.12 55.33
N ILE A 570 -36.42 38.13 54.55
CA ILE A 570 -35.98 37.97 53.16
C ILE A 570 -34.71 37.10 53.11
N ALA A 571 -33.71 37.38 53.96
CA ALA A 571 -32.49 36.57 54.04
C ALA A 571 -32.77 35.10 54.41
N ALA A 572 -33.71 34.85 55.34
CA ALA A 572 -34.12 33.49 55.69
C ALA A 572 -34.83 32.77 54.54
N ARG A 573 -35.63 33.49 53.74
CA ARG A 573 -36.27 32.93 52.55
C ARG A 573 -35.25 32.57 51.47
N ILE A 574 -34.27 33.43 51.24
CA ILE A 574 -33.15 33.18 50.34
C ILE A 574 -32.32 32.00 50.80
N ALA A 575 -32.02 31.89 52.10
CA ALA A 575 -31.28 30.75 52.64
C ALA A 575 -32.00 29.41 52.40
N LYS A 576 -33.32 29.36 52.58
CA LYS A 576 -34.13 28.17 52.26
C LYS A 576 -34.13 27.83 50.78
N ALA A 577 -34.24 28.84 49.91
CA ALA A 577 -34.16 28.64 48.46
C ALA A 577 -32.77 28.12 48.07
N ARG A 578 -31.69 28.73 48.58
CA ARG A 578 -30.30 28.26 48.37
C ARG A 578 -30.09 26.82 48.81
N GLN A 579 -30.66 26.43 49.95
CA GLN A 579 -30.58 25.06 50.44
C GLN A 579 -31.25 24.06 49.47
N LEU A 580 -32.46 24.37 49.01
CA LEU A 580 -33.17 23.50 48.06
C LEU A 580 -32.48 23.48 46.69
N LYS A 581 -32.00 24.64 46.20
CA LYS A 581 -31.19 24.71 44.97
C LYS A 581 -29.95 23.84 45.09
N GLY A 582 -29.18 23.98 46.17
CA GLY A 582 -28.00 23.15 46.41
C GLY A 582 -28.31 21.65 46.43
N TYR A 583 -29.46 21.25 46.98
CA TYR A 583 -29.92 19.86 46.92
C TYR A 583 -30.26 19.40 45.48
N LEU A 584 -30.91 20.25 44.70
CA LEU A 584 -31.32 19.93 43.32
C LEU A 584 -30.16 19.98 42.32
N THR A 585 -29.15 20.82 42.57
CA THR A 585 -27.92 20.91 41.76
C THR A 585 -27.23 19.56 41.59
N PHE A 586 -27.30 18.68 42.59
CA PHE A 586 -26.78 17.32 42.50
C PHE A 586 -27.47 16.51 41.37
N PHE A 587 -28.79 16.57 41.28
CA PHE A 587 -29.55 15.88 40.25
C PHE A 587 -29.38 16.53 38.88
N ASP A 588 -29.34 17.87 38.84
CA ASP A 588 -29.04 18.62 37.63
C ASP A 588 -27.69 18.22 37.03
N GLN A 589 -26.64 18.13 37.86
CA GLN A 589 -25.30 17.71 37.39
C GLN A 589 -25.30 16.28 36.86
N ILE A 590 -25.99 15.34 37.53
CA ILE A 590 -26.10 13.96 37.02
C ILE A 590 -26.75 13.93 35.64
N LEU A 591 -27.85 14.65 35.45
CA LEU A 591 -28.54 14.74 34.17
C LEU A 591 -27.67 15.41 33.09
N ALA A 592 -27.00 16.51 33.45
CA ALA A 592 -26.08 17.22 32.58
C ALA A 592 -24.90 16.33 32.15
N ASP A 593 -24.34 15.53 33.06
CA ASP A 593 -23.26 14.57 32.78
C ASP A 593 -23.70 13.47 31.82
N TYR A 594 -24.92 12.93 31.95
CA TYR A 594 -25.46 11.97 30.98
C TYR A 594 -25.61 12.58 29.58
N LEU A 595 -26.10 13.83 29.50
CA LEU A 595 -26.24 14.54 28.23
C LEU A 595 -24.87 14.90 27.64
N GLY A 596 -23.91 15.32 28.47
CA GLY A 596 -22.53 15.58 28.07
C GLY A 596 -21.84 14.33 27.54
N GLN A 597 -22.04 13.19 28.20
CA GLN A 597 -21.54 11.90 27.74
C GLN A 597 -22.15 11.49 26.39
N LEU A 598 -23.47 11.70 26.22
CA LEU A 598 -24.17 11.41 24.97
C LEU A 598 -23.67 12.28 23.81
N ALA A 599 -23.49 13.58 24.06
CA ALA A 599 -23.01 14.53 23.05
C ALA A 599 -21.56 14.27 22.61
N ASN A 600 -20.76 13.64 23.47
CA ASN A 600 -19.35 13.34 23.20
C ASN A 600 -19.10 11.86 22.85
N LEU A 601 -20.15 11.08 22.52
CA LEU A 601 -20.00 9.69 22.07
C LEU A 601 -19.02 9.58 20.88
N ARG A 602 -19.15 10.49 19.91
CA ARG A 602 -18.25 10.61 18.75
C ARG A 602 -16.78 10.74 19.17
N ARG A 603 -16.48 11.58 20.16
CA ARG A 603 -15.12 11.80 20.68
C ARG A 603 -14.63 10.62 21.50
N LEU A 604 -15.49 9.96 22.27
CA LEU A 604 -15.10 8.77 23.05
C LEU A 604 -14.60 7.64 22.14
N TYR A 605 -15.27 7.43 21.00
CA TYR A 605 -14.94 6.40 20.01
C TYR A 605 -14.01 6.90 18.90
N SER A 606 -13.50 8.12 18.97
CA SER A 606 -12.55 8.63 17.98
C SER A 606 -11.15 8.07 18.20
N LEU A 607 -10.30 8.21 17.19
CA LEU A 607 -8.86 7.94 17.18
C LEU A 607 -8.04 9.19 17.50
N ASP A 608 -8.64 10.17 18.18
CA ASP A 608 -7.97 11.41 18.56
C ASP A 608 -6.95 11.14 19.68
N LYS A 609 -5.66 11.36 19.38
CA LYS A 609 -4.57 11.24 20.35
C LYS A 609 -4.59 12.36 21.40
N THR A 610 -5.26 13.48 21.13
CA THR A 610 -5.33 14.62 22.04
C THR A 610 -6.42 14.48 23.11
N LEU A 611 -7.17 13.38 23.09
CA LEU A 611 -8.24 13.13 24.05
C LEU A 611 -7.64 12.89 25.45
N ASP A 612 -8.02 13.73 26.41
CA ASP A 612 -7.48 13.78 27.78
C ASP A 612 -8.44 13.26 28.86
N ARG A 613 -9.65 12.85 28.44
CA ARG A 613 -10.75 12.39 29.29
C ARG A 613 -11.67 11.38 28.60
N THR A 614 -12.35 10.54 29.38
CA THR A 614 -13.45 9.69 28.85
C THR A 614 -14.82 10.03 29.43
N TRP A 615 -14.84 10.77 30.54
CA TRP A 615 -16.05 11.37 31.11
C TRP A 615 -16.19 12.83 30.69
N PHE A 616 -17.41 13.22 30.35
CA PHE A 616 -17.72 14.58 29.89
C PHE A 616 -18.75 15.20 30.84
N SER A 617 -18.25 15.93 31.84
CA SER A 617 -19.06 16.62 32.85
C SER A 617 -19.14 18.12 32.54
N PRO A 618 -20.15 18.58 31.77
CA PRO A 618 -20.31 19.99 31.44
C PRO A 618 -20.64 20.82 32.69
N PRO A 619 -20.28 22.12 32.71
CA PRO A 619 -20.73 22.99 33.77
C PRO A 619 -22.23 23.23 33.63
N LEU A 620 -22.93 23.34 34.75
CA LEU A 620 -24.33 23.74 34.77
C LEU A 620 -24.43 25.20 34.35
N SER A 621 -25.30 25.48 33.39
CA SER A 621 -25.52 26.83 32.87
C SER A 621 -27.01 27.06 32.63
N GLY A 622 -27.40 28.33 32.46
CA GLY A 622 -28.81 28.68 32.22
C GLY A 622 -29.72 28.57 33.46
N ILE A 623 -29.15 28.33 34.65
CA ILE A 623 -29.86 28.30 35.92
C ILE A 623 -29.86 29.70 36.53
N ALA A 624 -31.01 30.17 37.03
CA ALA A 624 -31.04 31.43 37.77
C ALA A 624 -30.38 31.27 39.16
N GLY A 625 -29.61 32.24 39.64
CA GLY A 625 -29.21 32.26 41.06
C GLY A 625 -30.37 32.59 42.00
N SER A 626 -30.14 32.54 43.31
CA SER A 626 -31.18 32.87 44.31
C SER A 626 -31.34 34.38 44.49
N LEU A 627 -30.22 35.10 44.43
CA LEU A 627 -30.12 36.56 44.38
C LEU A 627 -29.25 36.99 43.18
N ASP A 628 -28.03 36.45 43.13
CA ASP A 628 -27.01 36.79 42.14
C ASP A 628 -27.04 35.82 40.94
N GLU A 629 -25.94 35.71 40.20
CA GLU A 629 -25.78 34.68 39.17
C GLU A 629 -25.57 33.30 39.81
N PHE A 630 -26.01 32.23 39.14
CA PHE A 630 -25.89 30.89 39.69
C PHE A 630 -24.43 30.50 39.93
N ASP A 631 -23.55 30.83 38.99
CA ASP A 631 -22.14 30.45 39.06
C ASP A 631 -21.44 31.04 40.28
N SER A 632 -21.71 32.32 40.59
CA SER A 632 -21.12 32.96 41.78
C SER A 632 -21.68 32.43 43.10
N GLU A 633 -22.92 31.92 43.12
CA GLU A 633 -23.53 31.37 44.33
C GLU A 633 -23.18 29.90 44.58
N PHE A 634 -23.00 29.09 43.53
CA PHE A 634 -22.89 27.63 43.62
C PHE A 634 -21.56 27.06 43.13
N TYR A 635 -20.84 27.74 42.23
CA TYR A 635 -19.46 27.40 41.84
C TYR A 635 -18.45 28.26 42.62
N ILE A 636 -18.46 28.11 43.95
CA ILE A 636 -17.60 28.90 44.87
C ILE A 636 -16.10 28.63 44.60
N ASP A 637 -15.76 27.42 44.19
CA ASP A 637 -14.42 27.08 43.73
C ASP A 637 -14.28 27.38 42.23
N ALA A 638 -13.57 28.47 41.90
CA ALA A 638 -13.33 28.90 40.54
C ALA A 638 -12.57 27.86 39.70
N THR A 639 -11.87 26.92 40.32
CA THR A 639 -11.17 25.84 39.59
C THR A 639 -12.16 24.89 38.91
N LEU A 640 -13.38 24.76 39.43
CA LEU A 640 -14.43 23.94 38.82
C LEU A 640 -15.02 24.56 37.54
N ALA A 641 -14.62 25.78 37.17
CA ALA A 641 -14.90 26.30 35.83
C ALA A 641 -14.07 25.57 34.75
N ASP A 642 -12.91 25.02 35.12
CA ASP A 642 -12.07 24.22 34.22
C ASP A 642 -12.64 22.81 34.05
N ASP A 643 -12.79 22.39 32.79
CA ASP A 643 -13.40 21.10 32.48
C ASP A 643 -12.57 19.91 32.98
N ILE A 644 -11.24 20.02 32.97
CA ILE A 644 -10.36 18.94 33.42
C ILE A 644 -10.39 18.83 34.93
N ALA A 645 -10.34 19.95 35.65
CA ALA A 645 -10.47 19.97 37.09
C ALA A 645 -11.77 19.30 37.55
N ARG A 646 -12.91 19.55 36.87
CA ARG A 646 -14.17 18.85 37.16
C ARG A 646 -14.11 17.36 36.86
N VAL A 647 -13.59 16.98 35.69
CA VAL A 647 -13.51 15.58 35.29
C VAL A 647 -12.61 14.77 36.23
N ARG A 648 -11.52 15.36 36.73
CA ARG A 648 -10.60 14.71 37.68
C ARG A 648 -11.23 14.41 39.04
N LEU A 649 -12.41 14.96 39.35
CA LEU A 649 -13.22 14.54 40.50
C LEU A 649 -13.81 13.13 40.32
N ASN A 650 -14.13 12.77 39.07
CA ASN A 650 -14.77 11.50 38.70
C ASN A 650 -13.79 10.49 38.08
N GLU A 651 -12.72 10.97 37.44
CA GLU A 651 -11.79 10.17 36.65
C GLU A 651 -10.33 10.41 37.05
N THR A 652 -9.71 9.40 37.63
CA THR A 652 -8.25 9.38 37.82
C THR A 652 -7.54 9.18 36.48
N GLU A 653 -6.25 9.50 36.42
CA GLU A 653 -5.43 9.24 35.23
C GLU A 653 -5.41 7.74 34.87
N GLU A 654 -5.26 6.85 35.86
CA GLU A 654 -5.36 5.40 35.66
C GLU A 654 -6.74 4.98 35.11
N GLY A 655 -7.83 5.56 35.65
CA GLY A 655 -9.19 5.28 35.19
C GLY A 655 -9.43 5.74 33.75
N PHE A 656 -8.86 6.89 33.36
CA PHE A 656 -8.85 7.36 31.98
C PHE A 656 -8.14 6.35 31.06
N LEU A 657 -6.90 5.98 31.39
CA LEU A 657 -6.08 5.07 30.59
C LEU A 657 -6.75 3.69 30.44
N GLU A 658 -7.33 3.15 31.51
CA GLU A 658 -8.04 1.87 31.49
C GLU A 658 -9.28 1.94 30.58
N ARG A 659 -10.14 2.96 30.77
CA ARG A 659 -11.37 3.09 29.99
C ARG A 659 -11.09 3.38 28.52
N ARG A 660 -10.09 4.20 28.22
CA ARG A 660 -9.65 4.50 26.86
C ARG A 660 -9.13 3.24 26.15
N ASN A 661 -8.26 2.47 26.82
CA ASN A 661 -7.77 1.20 26.30
C ASN A 661 -8.93 0.23 25.98
N ARG A 662 -9.92 0.11 26.87
CA ARG A 662 -11.08 -0.77 26.64
C ARG A 662 -11.93 -0.35 25.43
N VAL A 663 -12.08 0.95 25.19
CA VAL A 663 -12.78 1.46 24.00
C VAL A 663 -12.00 1.12 22.72
N LEU A 664 -10.69 1.33 22.72
CA LEU A 664 -9.84 0.98 21.58
C LEU A 664 -9.81 -0.52 21.32
N ASP A 665 -9.74 -1.35 22.36
CA ASP A 665 -9.83 -2.81 22.23
C ASP A 665 -11.15 -3.25 21.61
N HIS A 666 -12.26 -2.58 21.94
CA HIS A 666 -13.55 -2.83 21.31
C HIS A 666 -13.54 -2.48 19.81
N LEU A 667 -12.88 -1.39 19.41
CA LEU A 667 -12.74 -1.01 18.01
C LEU A 667 -11.85 -2.02 17.25
N ILE A 668 -10.72 -2.41 17.83
CA ILE A 668 -9.78 -3.41 17.27
C ILE A 668 -10.47 -4.77 17.10
N ALA A 669 -11.32 -5.18 18.05
CA ALA A 669 -12.02 -6.45 18.02
C ALA A 669 -12.95 -6.61 16.80
N ARG A 670 -13.40 -5.51 16.18
CA ARG A 670 -14.20 -5.54 14.93
C ARG A 670 -13.44 -6.18 13.77
N PHE A 671 -12.12 -6.16 13.85
CA PHE A 671 -11.22 -6.70 12.85
C PHE A 671 -10.58 -8.05 13.28
N ALA A 672 -11.05 -8.62 14.40
CA ALA A 672 -10.51 -9.84 15.01
C ALA A 672 -9.01 -9.75 15.39
N GLU A 673 -8.51 -8.54 15.64
CA GLU A 673 -7.12 -8.28 16.04
C GLU A 673 -6.99 -8.21 17.57
N ARG A 674 -5.76 -8.37 18.10
CA ARG A 674 -5.47 -8.31 19.55
C ARG A 674 -4.05 -7.79 19.84
N PHE A 675 -3.92 -6.97 20.88
CA PHE A 675 -2.65 -6.38 21.34
C PHE A 675 -2.11 -6.99 22.66
N ALA A 676 -2.70 -8.10 23.12
CA ALA A 676 -2.47 -8.63 24.47
C ALA A 676 -1.00 -9.01 24.76
N ASP A 677 -0.35 -9.74 23.84
CA ASP A 677 1.02 -10.24 24.04
C ASP A 677 2.03 -9.09 24.09
N TYR A 678 1.87 -8.09 23.21
CA TYR A 678 2.67 -6.88 23.21
C TYR A 678 2.47 -6.06 24.50
N ALA A 679 1.21 -5.80 24.89
CA ALA A 679 0.90 -5.04 26.10
C ALA A 679 1.54 -5.68 27.36
N LEU A 680 1.38 -6.99 27.54
CA LEU A 680 1.94 -7.73 28.68
C LEU A 680 3.47 -7.63 28.74
N LEU A 681 4.14 -7.66 27.59
CA LEU A 681 5.58 -7.58 27.53
C LEU A 681 6.08 -6.15 27.79
N SER A 682 5.42 -5.14 27.22
CA SER A 682 5.75 -3.73 27.46
C SER A 682 5.62 -3.38 28.94
N PHE A 683 4.60 -3.89 29.64
CA PHE A 683 4.44 -3.67 31.09
C PHE A 683 5.60 -4.26 31.91
N ARG A 684 6.14 -5.41 31.50
CA ARG A 684 7.30 -6.03 32.16
C ARG A 684 8.60 -5.28 31.87
N LEU A 685 8.73 -4.71 30.67
CA LEU A 685 9.94 -4.01 30.24
C LEU A 685 10.08 -2.62 30.89
N SER A 686 9.01 -1.83 30.92
CA SER A 686 9.09 -0.46 31.42
C SER A 686 9.10 -0.36 32.95
N GLY A 687 8.48 -1.31 33.66
CA GLY A 687 8.24 -1.22 35.11
C GLY A 687 7.23 -0.14 35.54
N ASP A 688 6.92 0.82 34.66
CA ASP A 688 5.93 1.88 34.83
C ASP A 688 4.64 1.55 34.06
N ARG A 689 3.59 1.22 34.80
CA ARG A 689 2.30 0.83 34.23
C ARG A 689 1.57 1.99 33.54
N LEU A 690 1.71 3.23 34.03
CA LEU A 690 0.96 4.37 33.49
C LEU A 690 1.57 4.78 32.15
N LYS A 691 2.89 5.00 32.12
CA LYS A 691 3.60 5.34 30.88
C LYS A 691 3.42 4.28 29.80
N THR A 692 3.45 3.00 30.18
CA THR A 692 3.21 1.90 29.23
C THR A 692 1.78 1.91 28.67
N SER A 693 0.79 2.22 29.53
CA SER A 693 -0.62 2.23 29.10
C SER A 693 -0.92 3.39 28.15
N ASP A 694 -0.24 4.52 28.32
CA ASP A 694 -0.34 5.69 27.46
C ASP A 694 0.27 5.42 26.08
N GLN A 695 1.51 4.89 26.03
CA GLN A 695 2.13 4.45 24.78
C GLN A 695 1.26 3.41 24.04
N LEU A 696 0.68 2.45 24.78
CA LEU A 696 -0.21 1.44 24.19
C LEU A 696 -1.47 2.05 23.55
N ILE A 697 -2.00 3.16 24.10
CA ILE A 697 -3.12 3.88 23.51
C ILE A 697 -2.70 4.48 22.17
N GLU A 698 -1.54 5.12 22.10
CA GLU A 698 -1.01 5.69 20.85
C GLU A 698 -0.79 4.61 19.79
N ASP A 699 -0.15 3.50 20.16
CA ASP A 699 0.12 2.38 19.25
C ASP A 699 -1.19 1.78 18.68
N LYS A 700 -2.22 1.63 19.53
CA LYS A 700 -3.55 1.15 19.11
C LYS A 700 -4.26 2.14 18.19
N ILE A 701 -4.13 3.44 18.47
CA ILE A 701 -4.69 4.51 17.63
C ILE A 701 -4.03 4.47 16.25
N ASP A 702 -2.70 4.39 16.19
CA ASP A 702 -1.97 4.35 14.91
C ASP A 702 -2.30 3.09 14.11
N PHE A 703 -2.40 1.93 14.78
CA PHE A 703 -2.83 0.70 14.14
C PHE A 703 -4.24 0.80 13.55
N LEU A 704 -5.20 1.36 14.29
CA LEU A 704 -6.57 1.54 13.81
C LEU A 704 -6.67 2.56 12.68
N ALA A 705 -5.92 3.66 12.76
CA ALA A 705 -5.91 4.72 11.75
C ALA A 705 -5.34 4.23 10.42
N GLU A 706 -4.30 3.38 10.46
CA GLU A 706 -3.70 2.77 9.27
C GLU A 706 -4.35 1.43 8.86
N TYR A 707 -5.34 0.92 9.61
CA TYR A 707 -5.86 -0.44 9.43
C TYR A 707 -6.30 -0.79 7.99
N PRO A 708 -6.98 0.09 7.23
CA PRO A 708 -7.33 -0.23 5.83
C PRO A 708 -6.09 -0.58 4.99
N ARG A 709 -5.00 0.17 5.16
CA ARG A 709 -3.71 -0.09 4.52
C ARG A 709 -3.08 -1.38 5.05
N LEU A 710 -2.99 -1.53 6.38
CA LEU A 710 -2.36 -2.69 7.04
C LEU A 710 -3.06 -4.02 6.69
N SER A 711 -4.38 -4.01 6.59
CA SER A 711 -5.19 -5.20 6.30
C SER A 711 -5.12 -5.59 4.83
N ARG A 712 -5.09 -4.61 3.93
CA ARG A 712 -5.03 -4.79 2.48
C ARG A 712 -3.66 -5.23 1.99
N GLU A 713 -2.61 -4.57 2.49
CA GLU A 713 -1.26 -4.62 1.91
C GLU A 713 -0.37 -5.70 2.56
N ARG A 714 -0.91 -6.60 3.41
CA ARG A 714 -0.13 -7.54 4.26
C ARG A 714 1.09 -8.22 3.61
N GLY A 715 0.93 -8.78 2.41
CA GLY A 715 2.03 -9.40 1.65
C GLY A 715 2.52 -8.57 0.46
N GLN A 716 2.16 -7.29 0.36
CA GLN A 716 2.60 -6.41 -0.72
C GLN A 716 4.06 -6.05 -0.45
N ALA A 717 4.87 -6.13 -1.49
CA ALA A 717 6.28 -5.82 -1.39
C ALA A 717 6.53 -4.31 -1.48
N ALA A 718 7.74 -3.89 -1.12
CA ALA A 718 8.18 -2.52 -1.41
C ALA A 718 8.25 -2.27 -2.92
N ASN A 719 7.93 -1.05 -3.35
CA ASN A 719 8.07 -0.65 -4.73
C ASN A 719 9.55 -0.34 -5.01
N ILE A 720 10.24 -1.25 -5.69
CA ILE A 720 11.66 -1.12 -6.03
C ILE A 720 11.94 -0.25 -7.26
N ARG A 721 10.89 0.27 -7.91
CA ARG A 721 10.96 1.21 -9.04
C ARG A 721 9.94 2.33 -8.84
N PRO A 722 10.07 3.12 -7.77
CA PRO A 722 9.20 4.27 -7.56
C PRO A 722 9.44 5.32 -8.66
N GLU A 723 8.43 6.15 -8.93
CA GLU A 723 8.52 7.24 -9.91
C GLU A 723 9.60 8.26 -9.52
N ASP A 724 9.70 8.56 -8.22
CA ASP A 724 10.81 9.30 -7.64
C ASP A 724 11.80 8.32 -7.01
N PRO A 725 12.99 8.11 -7.62
CA PRO A 725 14.01 7.22 -7.08
C PRO A 725 14.43 7.57 -5.66
N ALA A 726 14.32 8.83 -5.23
CA ALA A 726 14.64 9.22 -3.85
C ALA A 726 13.73 8.53 -2.82
N ARG A 727 12.57 8.01 -3.23
CA ARG A 727 11.65 7.23 -2.37
C ARG A 727 12.07 5.77 -2.18
N VAL A 728 13.27 5.33 -2.56
CA VAL A 728 13.76 3.99 -2.19
C VAL A 728 14.39 3.95 -0.79
N TRP A 729 14.94 5.08 -0.35
CA TRP A 729 15.54 5.30 0.97
C TRP A 729 14.87 6.49 1.66
N ASP A 730 15.08 6.66 2.95
CA ASP A 730 14.45 7.69 3.80
C ASP A 730 12.95 7.91 3.53
N SER A 731 12.20 6.81 3.44
CA SER A 731 10.81 6.85 2.98
C SER A 731 9.92 5.76 3.58
N ASP A 732 8.61 5.91 3.38
CA ASP A 732 7.58 4.95 3.79
C ASP A 732 7.42 3.76 2.81
N ASN A 733 8.30 3.65 1.82
CA ASN A 733 8.29 2.60 0.79
C ASN A 733 8.83 1.27 1.30
N ILE A 734 8.15 0.71 2.29
CA ILE A 734 8.42 -0.59 2.92
C ILE A 734 7.36 -1.62 2.53
N SER A 735 7.68 -2.89 2.71
CA SER A 735 6.71 -3.97 2.50
C SER A 735 5.57 -3.88 3.52
N GLY A 736 4.40 -4.40 3.15
CA GLY A 736 3.27 -4.49 4.07
C GLY A 736 3.54 -5.41 5.26
N LEU A 737 4.46 -6.37 5.12
CA LEU A 737 4.92 -7.22 6.21
C LEU A 737 5.69 -6.40 7.26
N GLU A 738 6.68 -5.61 6.84
CA GLU A 738 7.42 -4.69 7.71
C GLU A 738 6.46 -3.73 8.43
N ARG A 739 5.53 -3.13 7.67
CA ARG A 739 4.60 -2.13 8.20
C ARG A 739 3.66 -2.73 9.25
N ARG A 740 3.05 -3.87 8.93
CA ARG A 740 2.10 -4.54 9.82
C ARG A 740 2.77 -5.10 11.06
N ALA A 741 3.90 -5.79 10.91
CA ALA A 741 4.65 -6.28 12.05
C ALA A 741 5.14 -5.11 12.93
N GLY A 742 5.65 -4.04 12.33
CA GLY A 742 6.08 -2.85 13.05
C GLY A 742 4.96 -2.21 13.87
N ARG A 743 3.75 -2.04 13.33
CA ARG A 743 2.59 -1.52 14.09
C ARG A 743 2.11 -2.46 15.18
N LEU A 744 2.10 -3.79 14.95
CA LEU A 744 1.76 -4.78 15.98
C LEU A 744 2.78 -4.83 17.13
N LEU A 745 4.01 -4.43 16.84
CA LEU A 745 5.11 -4.38 17.78
C LEU A 745 5.32 -2.97 18.36
N GLY A 746 4.52 -1.96 18.02
CA GLY A 746 4.71 -0.59 18.50
C GLY A 746 6.10 -0.03 18.17
N ILE A 747 6.54 -0.17 16.91
CA ILE A 747 7.70 0.55 16.37
C ILE A 747 7.19 1.89 15.81
N ASP A 748 7.75 2.99 16.33
CA ASP A 748 7.29 4.35 16.01
C ASP A 748 7.61 4.73 14.55
N ASP A 749 8.89 4.61 14.18
CA ASP A 749 9.40 4.98 12.87
C ASP A 749 9.63 3.75 11.98
N LEU A 750 8.70 3.54 11.06
CA LEU A 750 8.70 2.45 10.09
C LEU A 750 9.39 2.81 8.76
N THR A 751 9.96 4.00 8.63
CA THR A 751 10.61 4.39 7.37
C THR A 751 11.86 3.55 7.12
N ARG A 752 12.11 3.20 5.85
CA ARG A 752 13.41 2.67 5.44
C ARG A 752 14.40 3.81 5.51
N ARG A 753 15.43 3.67 6.32
CA ARG A 753 16.47 4.66 6.61
C ARG A 753 17.71 3.94 7.13
N ASP A 754 18.78 4.69 7.35
CA ASP A 754 19.95 4.19 8.05
C ASP A 754 19.58 3.75 9.47
N LEU A 755 19.76 2.47 9.79
CA LEU A 755 19.49 1.92 11.11
C LEU A 755 20.70 1.96 12.03
N HIS A 756 21.91 2.13 11.49
CA HIS A 756 23.10 2.35 12.29
C HIS A 756 23.04 3.67 13.08
N CYS A 757 23.62 3.70 14.28
CA CYS A 757 23.65 4.92 15.09
C CYS A 757 24.72 5.92 14.61
N ALA A 758 24.38 6.85 13.71
CA ALA A 758 25.32 7.83 13.17
C ALA A 758 25.99 8.70 14.26
N GLY A 759 25.22 9.17 15.24
CA GLY A 759 25.71 10.01 16.34
C GLY A 759 26.68 9.30 17.30
N HIS A 760 26.83 7.97 17.20
CA HIS A 760 27.75 7.20 18.03
C HIS A 760 29.21 7.58 17.76
N PHE A 761 29.59 7.66 16.49
CA PHE A 761 30.92 8.09 16.05
C PHE A 761 31.27 9.47 16.64
N ASP A 762 30.35 10.41 16.48
CA ASP A 762 30.50 11.77 17.00
C ASP A 762 30.57 11.82 18.52
N LYS A 763 30.06 10.85 19.29
CA LYS A 763 30.25 10.87 20.75
C LYS A 763 31.62 10.38 21.16
N LEU A 764 32.24 9.51 20.37
CA LEU A 764 33.48 8.84 20.71
C LEU A 764 34.72 9.58 20.19
N PHE A 765 34.67 10.03 18.94
CA PHE A 765 35.79 10.70 18.27
C PHE A 765 35.66 12.23 18.28
N ARG A 766 36.79 12.91 18.44
CA ARG A 766 36.91 14.37 18.36
C ARG A 766 38.17 14.74 17.60
N THR A 767 38.22 15.98 17.12
CA THR A 767 39.45 16.60 16.62
C THR A 767 40.07 17.51 17.67
N LEU A 768 41.39 17.46 17.81
CA LEU A 768 42.17 18.37 18.64
C LEU A 768 43.12 19.17 17.74
N LYS A 769 43.08 20.51 17.80
CA LYS A 769 44.02 21.35 17.08
C LYS A 769 45.40 21.31 17.75
N VAL A 770 46.45 20.99 16.99
CA VAL A 770 47.85 20.93 17.42
C VAL A 770 48.69 21.76 16.45
N GLY A 771 49.05 22.98 16.85
CA GLY A 771 49.67 23.96 15.94
C GLY A 771 48.71 24.36 14.83
N ASP A 772 49.15 24.23 13.57
CA ASP A 772 48.35 24.48 12.36
C ASP A 772 47.68 23.21 11.80
N ALA A 773 47.80 22.08 12.49
CA ALA A 773 47.24 20.80 12.10
C ALA A 773 46.24 20.26 13.14
N PHE A 774 45.60 19.13 12.84
CA PHE A 774 44.59 18.48 13.68
C PHE A 774 44.99 17.04 14.00
N GLN A 775 44.66 16.56 15.19
CA GLN A 775 44.76 15.15 15.58
C GLN A 775 43.37 14.58 15.86
N VAL A 776 43.20 13.29 15.57
CA VAL A 776 42.04 12.53 16.02
C VAL A 776 42.27 12.11 17.46
N VAL A 777 41.25 12.22 18.30
CA VAL A 777 41.36 11.84 19.70
C VAL A 777 40.09 11.14 20.21
N ILE A 778 40.28 10.26 21.20
CA ILE A 778 39.19 9.61 21.96
C ILE A 778 39.22 10.14 23.39
N ARG A 779 38.04 10.46 23.94
CA ARG A 779 37.88 10.91 25.32
C ARG A 779 37.03 9.94 26.13
N ASN A 780 37.26 9.89 27.43
CA ASN A 780 36.38 9.17 28.35
C ASN A 780 35.09 9.96 28.64
N ALA A 781 34.18 9.37 29.43
CA ALA A 781 32.93 10.02 29.85
C ALA A 781 33.15 11.33 30.62
N GLY A 782 34.27 11.45 31.36
CA GLY A 782 34.70 12.67 32.06
C GLY A 782 35.39 13.71 31.17
N ASN A 783 35.36 13.54 29.84
CA ASN A 783 35.98 14.41 28.85
C ASN A 783 37.52 14.49 28.92
N GLN A 784 38.16 13.53 29.61
CA GLN A 784 39.60 13.37 29.63
C GLN A 784 40.08 12.67 28.36
N LEU A 785 41.19 13.15 27.83
CA LEU A 785 41.81 12.66 26.62
C LEU A 785 42.55 11.34 26.86
N LEU A 786 42.11 10.26 26.22
CA LEU A 786 42.68 8.92 26.38
C LEU A 786 43.64 8.59 25.24
N PHE A 787 43.17 8.70 24.00
CA PHE A 787 43.94 8.35 22.81
C PHE A 787 44.14 9.55 21.90
N ALA A 788 45.24 9.56 21.16
CA ALA A 788 45.49 10.52 20.07
C ALA A 788 46.14 9.82 18.87
N SER A 789 45.82 10.27 17.66
CA SER A 789 46.47 9.80 16.44
C SER A 789 47.96 10.11 16.46
N GLU A 790 48.77 9.17 15.95
CA GLU A 790 50.21 9.37 15.80
C GLU A 790 50.54 10.42 14.74
N GLU A 791 49.73 10.48 13.68
CA GLU A 791 49.81 11.49 12.62
C GLU A 791 48.91 12.72 12.87
N THR A 792 49.17 13.78 12.11
CA THR A 792 48.40 15.03 12.12
C THR A 792 47.85 15.35 10.73
N PHE A 793 46.66 15.93 10.67
CA PHE A 793 45.90 16.20 9.45
C PHE A 793 45.81 17.71 9.18
N ALA A 794 45.66 18.08 7.90
CA ALA A 794 45.61 19.46 7.47
C ALA A 794 44.35 20.21 7.98
N ASP A 795 43.23 19.50 8.07
CA ASP A 795 41.94 20.04 8.49
C ASP A 795 41.14 19.00 9.30
N THR A 796 39.99 19.42 9.81
CA THR A 796 39.10 18.58 10.62
C THR A 796 38.49 17.44 9.82
N ASP A 797 38.22 17.63 8.54
CA ASP A 797 37.52 16.66 7.70
C ASP A 797 38.43 15.49 7.37
N ALA A 798 39.69 15.75 7.03
CA ALA A 798 40.72 14.74 6.85
C ALA A 798 40.97 13.94 8.14
N ALA A 799 40.97 14.61 9.31
CA ALA A 799 41.10 13.93 10.59
C ALA A 799 39.90 13.00 10.87
N LEU A 800 38.68 13.49 10.70
CA LEU A 800 37.48 12.69 10.93
C LEU A 800 37.35 11.53 9.93
N ALA A 801 37.77 11.72 8.67
CA ALA A 801 37.82 10.65 7.68
C ALA A 801 38.79 9.52 8.09
N ALA A 802 39.96 9.87 8.63
CA ALA A 802 40.90 8.90 9.18
C ALA A 802 40.33 8.15 10.40
N ALA A 803 39.65 8.86 11.29
CA ALA A 803 38.95 8.27 12.44
C ALA A 803 37.82 7.30 12.01
N ALA A 804 37.10 7.64 10.94
CA ALA A 804 36.00 6.82 10.40
C ALA A 804 36.49 5.46 9.89
N ALA A 805 37.75 5.34 9.47
CA ALA A 805 38.35 4.05 9.10
C ALA A 805 38.70 3.17 10.33
N VAL A 806 39.00 3.79 11.47
CA VAL A 806 39.33 3.08 12.73
C VAL A 806 38.07 2.61 13.46
N TYR A 807 37.02 3.43 13.40
CA TYR A 807 35.78 3.27 14.17
C TYR A 807 35.09 1.90 14.06
N PRO A 808 34.90 1.30 12.87
CA PRO A 808 34.14 0.06 12.72
C PRO A 808 34.75 -1.11 13.51
N GLY A 809 36.08 -1.21 13.53
CA GLY A 809 36.80 -2.30 14.19
C GLY A 809 36.98 -2.14 15.69
N LEU A 810 36.66 -0.99 16.29
CA LEU A 810 37.02 -0.65 17.67
C LEU A 810 36.46 -1.58 18.76
N ARG A 811 35.41 -2.36 18.43
CA ARG A 811 34.80 -3.34 19.33
C ARG A 811 35.49 -4.72 19.27
N GLU A 812 36.39 -4.94 18.32
CA GLU A 812 37.08 -6.22 18.12
C GLU A 812 38.40 -6.25 18.91
N GLU A 813 38.78 -7.40 19.47
CA GLU A 813 40.03 -7.54 20.25
C GLU A 813 41.26 -7.17 19.41
N SER A 814 41.24 -7.58 18.14
CA SER A 814 42.29 -7.29 17.15
C SER A 814 42.49 -5.81 16.88
N ALA A 815 41.60 -4.93 17.35
CA ALA A 815 41.79 -3.50 17.27
C ALA A 815 42.84 -2.98 18.25
N PHE A 816 43.19 -3.72 19.30
CA PHE A 816 44.07 -3.25 20.35
C PHE A 816 45.42 -3.99 20.32
N GLU A 817 46.51 -3.21 20.32
CA GLU A 817 47.88 -3.71 20.41
C GLU A 817 48.49 -3.25 21.75
N ILE A 818 48.91 -4.21 22.58
CA ILE A 818 49.63 -3.95 23.84
C ILE A 818 51.08 -4.38 23.65
N ALA A 819 52.01 -3.44 23.79
CA ALA A 819 53.44 -3.68 23.59
C ALA A 819 54.28 -3.15 24.76
N GLU A 820 55.31 -3.92 25.14
CA GLU A 820 56.31 -3.49 26.12
C GLU A 820 57.16 -2.36 25.53
N THR A 821 57.36 -1.29 26.31
CA THR A 821 58.14 -0.13 25.86
C THR A 821 59.63 -0.48 25.85
N GLN A 822 60.32 -0.27 24.72
CA GLN A 822 61.74 -0.60 24.61
C GLN A 822 62.60 0.10 25.69
N GLY A 823 63.17 -0.69 26.60
CA GLY A 823 64.04 -0.21 27.67
C GLY A 823 63.34 0.32 28.94
N ALA A 824 62.03 0.09 29.09
CA ALA A 824 61.25 0.50 30.27
C ALA A 824 60.35 -0.64 30.79
N THR A 825 59.96 -0.59 32.07
CA THR A 825 59.07 -1.58 32.72
C THR A 825 57.58 -1.27 32.54
N THR A 826 57.20 -0.67 31.41
CA THR A 826 55.86 -0.12 31.17
C THR A 826 55.31 -0.54 29.82
N PHE A 827 54.00 -0.71 29.72
CA PHE A 827 53.27 -1.15 28.54
C PHE A 827 52.58 0.03 27.84
N THR A 828 52.57 0.01 26.51
CA THR A 828 51.83 0.96 25.66
C THR A 828 50.62 0.29 25.06
N LEU A 829 49.50 1.01 25.00
CA LEU A 829 48.25 0.56 24.38
C LEU A 829 48.00 1.39 23.11
N ARG A 830 47.81 0.71 21.98
CA ARG A 830 47.53 1.31 20.68
C ARG A 830 46.25 0.74 20.09
N ILE A 831 45.50 1.57 19.37
CA ILE A 831 44.39 1.15 18.53
C ILE A 831 44.91 1.08 17.09
N VAL A 832 44.80 -0.09 16.46
CA VAL A 832 45.37 -0.42 15.15
C VAL A 832 44.34 -0.91 14.14
N SER A 833 43.04 -0.71 14.38
CA SER A 833 41.93 -1.13 13.51
C SER A 833 41.76 -0.33 12.21
N GLY A 834 42.77 0.43 11.78
CA GLY A 834 42.72 1.27 10.59
C GLY A 834 44.10 1.78 10.18
N PRO A 835 44.20 2.57 9.09
CA PRO A 835 45.48 3.08 8.59
C PRO A 835 46.15 4.07 9.55
N THR A 836 45.37 4.71 10.43
CA THR A 836 45.82 5.69 11.41
C THR A 836 45.82 5.05 12.80
N PRO A 837 46.97 4.65 13.34
CA PRO A 837 47.04 4.15 14.71
C PRO A 837 46.81 5.29 15.72
N LEU A 838 46.08 5.00 16.79
CA LEU A 838 45.93 5.89 17.93
C LEU A 838 46.64 5.33 19.15
N THR A 839 47.44 6.14 19.83
CA THR A 839 48.21 5.71 21.00
C THR A 839 47.60 6.29 22.27
N HIS A 840 47.51 5.45 23.32
CA HIS A 840 47.06 5.88 24.63
C HIS A 840 48.05 6.89 25.23
N ARG A 841 47.55 7.95 25.88
CA ARG A 841 48.39 9.05 26.38
C ARG A 841 49.25 8.70 27.58
N THR A 842 48.89 7.64 28.31
CA THR A 842 49.66 7.14 29.45
C THR A 842 50.12 5.72 29.19
N ALA A 843 51.36 5.41 29.58
CA ALA A 843 51.84 4.04 29.68
C ALA A 843 51.30 3.38 30.96
N PHE A 844 51.29 2.05 31.00
CA PHE A 844 50.76 1.24 32.10
C PHE A 844 51.87 0.44 32.77
N ASP A 845 51.80 0.24 34.07
CA ASP A 845 52.82 -0.51 34.82
C ASP A 845 52.69 -2.03 34.59
N THR A 846 51.48 -2.52 34.31
CA THR A 846 51.22 -3.94 34.03
C THR A 846 50.44 -4.13 32.74
N GLU A 847 50.62 -5.28 32.10
CA GLU A 847 49.84 -5.69 30.92
C GLU A 847 48.33 -5.75 31.24
N ALA A 848 47.99 -6.23 32.44
CA ALA A 848 46.60 -6.30 32.92
C ALA A 848 45.93 -4.93 32.98
N ASP A 849 46.64 -3.89 33.44
CA ASP A 849 46.09 -2.52 33.48
C ASP A 849 45.85 -1.95 32.07
N ALA A 850 46.74 -2.27 31.11
CA ALA A 850 46.56 -1.90 29.71
C ALA A 850 45.34 -2.61 29.10
N TYR A 851 45.13 -3.90 29.41
CA TYR A 851 43.93 -4.63 29.01
C TYR A 851 42.65 -4.02 29.60
N GLN A 852 42.66 -3.65 30.89
CA GLN A 852 41.51 -2.98 31.52
C GLN A 852 41.20 -1.62 30.87
N ALA A 853 42.23 -0.86 30.47
CA ALA A 853 42.05 0.38 29.74
C ALA A 853 41.47 0.17 28.33
N ALA A 854 41.88 -0.88 27.62
CA ALA A 854 41.27 -1.27 26.35
C ALA A 854 39.80 -1.65 26.53
N ARG A 855 39.50 -2.45 27.57
CA ARG A 855 38.14 -2.85 27.94
C ARG A 855 37.25 -1.63 28.25
N ALA A 856 37.77 -0.64 28.96
CA ALA A 856 37.02 0.58 29.27
C ALA A 856 36.60 1.38 28.01
N ILE A 857 37.34 1.29 26.90
CA ILE A 857 36.93 1.88 25.62
C ILE A 857 35.77 1.10 24.99
N VAL A 858 35.81 -0.23 25.04
CA VAL A 858 34.73 -1.09 24.55
C VAL A 858 33.47 -0.91 25.39
N ASP A 859 33.60 -0.82 26.72
CA ASP A 859 32.47 -0.53 27.60
C ASP A 859 31.89 0.85 27.28
N ARG A 860 32.74 1.87 27.07
CA ARG A 860 32.27 3.20 26.65
C ARG A 860 31.56 3.17 25.30
N TYR A 861 32.04 2.36 24.36
CA TYR A 861 31.39 2.15 23.07
C TYR A 861 29.98 1.57 23.27
N ASP A 862 29.85 0.49 24.04
CA ASP A 862 28.57 -0.18 24.30
C ASP A 862 27.62 0.71 25.13
N GLU A 863 28.12 1.52 26.06
CA GLU A 863 27.35 2.52 26.82
C GLU A 863 26.68 3.57 25.91
N ILE A 864 27.43 4.13 24.95
CA ILE A 864 26.89 5.11 24.00
C ILE A 864 25.81 4.44 23.15
N LEU A 865 26.08 3.21 22.69
CA LEU A 865 25.16 2.44 21.86
C LEU A 865 23.87 2.05 22.62
N ALA A 866 23.97 1.85 23.93
CA ALA A 866 22.86 1.55 24.83
C ALA A 866 22.06 2.79 25.29
N SER A 867 22.52 4.01 24.95
CA SER A 867 21.89 5.26 25.37
C SER A 867 20.73 5.68 24.47
N ASP A 868 19.92 6.64 24.94
CA ASP A 868 18.81 7.21 24.17
C ASP A 868 19.22 7.76 22.79
N LEU A 869 20.49 8.15 22.62
CA LEU A 869 21.04 8.59 21.34
C LEU A 869 20.91 7.54 20.23
N CYS A 870 21.05 6.27 20.60
CA CYS A 870 21.05 5.14 19.67
C CYS A 870 19.80 4.26 19.82
N ASN A 871 18.77 4.72 20.54
CA ASN A 871 17.54 3.98 20.80
C ASN A 871 16.53 4.11 19.66
N SER A 872 16.99 3.92 18.42
CA SER A 872 16.18 3.97 17.20
C SER A 872 15.83 2.54 16.78
N GLU A 873 14.54 2.21 16.74
CA GLU A 873 14.04 0.91 16.32
C GLU A 873 13.68 0.89 14.83
N GLY A 874 13.89 -0.25 14.17
CA GLY A 874 13.58 -0.45 12.76
C GLY A 874 14.08 -1.80 12.27
N MET A 875 13.84 -2.10 10.99
CA MET A 875 14.30 -3.33 10.35
C MET A 875 14.48 -3.14 8.84
N HIS A 876 15.30 -3.98 8.23
CA HIS A 876 15.40 -4.12 6.79
C HIS A 876 14.89 -5.48 6.35
N LEU A 877 13.86 -5.50 5.50
CA LEU A 877 13.47 -6.68 4.75
C LEU A 877 14.12 -6.67 3.37
N ILE A 878 14.81 -7.76 3.04
CA ILE A 878 15.49 -7.97 1.76
C ILE A 878 14.94 -9.23 1.10
N GLU A 879 14.40 -9.08 -0.10
CA GLU A 879 13.81 -10.18 -0.88
C GLU A 879 14.86 -10.84 -1.77
N HIS A 880 15.05 -12.15 -1.61
CA HIS A 880 16.12 -12.85 -2.32
C HIS A 880 15.85 -12.93 -3.83
N ILE A 881 14.59 -13.06 -4.25
CA ILE A 881 14.21 -13.11 -5.69
C ILE A 881 14.71 -11.90 -6.48
N LEU A 882 14.93 -10.78 -5.81
CA LEU A 882 15.40 -9.55 -6.42
C LEU A 882 16.92 -9.52 -6.65
N LEU A 883 17.65 -10.42 -6.00
CA LEU A 883 19.10 -10.64 -6.12
C LEU A 883 19.44 -11.78 -7.11
N ARG A 884 18.44 -12.30 -7.84
CA ARG A 884 18.67 -13.32 -8.87
C ARG A 884 19.55 -12.77 -10.00
N PRO A 885 20.31 -13.62 -10.70
CA PRO A 885 21.15 -13.18 -11.81
C PRO A 885 20.31 -12.87 -13.06
N PHE A 886 20.66 -11.77 -13.74
CA PHE A 886 20.09 -11.33 -15.01
C PHE A 886 21.00 -11.65 -16.19
N ALA A 887 22.32 -11.76 -15.95
CA ALA A 887 23.31 -12.16 -16.94
C ALA A 887 24.27 -13.23 -16.41
N LYS A 888 24.97 -13.89 -17.34
CA LYS A 888 26.07 -14.79 -16.98
C LYS A 888 27.23 -13.96 -16.39
N GLY A 889 27.68 -14.31 -15.20
CA GLY A 889 28.76 -13.62 -14.48
C GLY A 889 28.28 -12.77 -13.31
N ASP A 890 26.96 -12.62 -13.14
CA ASP A 890 26.39 -12.04 -11.92
C ASP A 890 26.70 -12.94 -10.71
N GLU A 891 26.83 -12.33 -9.54
CA GLU A 891 27.09 -13.03 -8.29
C GLU A 891 25.90 -13.93 -7.91
N LEU A 892 26.18 -15.12 -7.38
CA LEU A 892 25.16 -16.11 -7.02
C LEU A 892 25.08 -16.23 -5.49
N LEU A 893 23.86 -16.30 -4.95
CA LEU A 893 23.65 -16.61 -3.54
C LEU A 893 24.23 -17.98 -3.18
N GLN A 894 24.87 -18.07 -2.01
CA GLN A 894 25.34 -19.30 -1.42
C GLN A 894 24.19 -20.27 -1.13
N VAL A 895 24.52 -21.56 -1.25
CA VAL A 895 23.65 -22.70 -0.96
C VAL A 895 24.42 -23.67 -0.06
N CYS A 896 23.68 -24.57 0.59
CA CYS A 896 24.26 -25.70 1.31
C CYS A 896 23.62 -26.98 0.76
N LEU A 897 24.34 -27.67 -0.11
CA LEU A 897 23.92 -28.78 -0.92
C LEU A 897 24.47 -30.10 -0.35
N ASP A 898 23.64 -31.13 -0.35
CA ASP A 898 24.09 -32.50 -0.08
C ASP A 898 24.96 -33.00 -1.25
N GLU A 899 26.11 -33.63 -0.96
CA GLU A 899 27.03 -34.18 -1.97
C GLU A 899 26.35 -35.18 -2.94
N ASN A 900 25.26 -35.84 -2.50
CA ASN A 900 24.49 -36.78 -3.32
C ASN A 900 23.35 -36.10 -4.12
N CYS A 901 23.32 -34.77 -4.14
CA CYS A 901 22.30 -33.96 -4.80
C CYS A 901 20.86 -34.28 -4.36
N ARG A 902 20.68 -34.66 -3.09
CA ARG A 902 19.36 -34.93 -2.49
C ARG A 902 18.89 -33.68 -1.75
N PHE A 903 18.04 -32.90 -2.39
CA PHE A 903 17.58 -31.63 -1.86
C PHE A 903 16.10 -31.65 -1.49
N CYS A 904 15.77 -30.92 -0.44
CA CYS A 904 14.44 -30.51 -0.01
C CYS A 904 14.21 -29.00 -0.24
N GLY A 905 14.81 -28.43 -1.29
CA GLY A 905 14.64 -27.02 -1.68
C GLY A 905 15.86 -26.13 -1.42
N GLU A 906 16.93 -26.66 -0.84
CA GLU A 906 18.17 -25.93 -0.52
C GLU A 906 18.88 -25.39 -1.77
N GLN A 907 18.64 -26.01 -2.92
CA GLN A 907 19.20 -25.60 -4.22
C GLN A 907 18.60 -24.31 -4.79
N ASP A 908 17.49 -23.82 -4.22
CA ASP A 908 16.84 -22.57 -4.64
C ASP A 908 16.85 -21.56 -3.49
N PRO A 909 17.87 -20.68 -3.43
CA PRO A 909 17.97 -19.65 -2.40
C PRO A 909 17.16 -18.39 -2.70
N TYR A 910 16.47 -18.32 -3.85
CA TYR A 910 15.78 -17.12 -4.34
C TYR A 910 14.27 -17.15 -4.10
N SER A 911 13.63 -18.27 -4.48
CA SER A 911 12.18 -18.38 -4.50
C SER A 911 11.59 -18.30 -3.09
N PHE A 912 10.71 -17.32 -2.87
CA PHE A 912 9.96 -17.17 -1.61
C PHE A 912 10.83 -17.12 -0.36
N ARG A 913 11.99 -16.45 -0.42
CA ARG A 913 12.87 -16.23 0.74
C ARG A 913 13.10 -14.74 0.99
N VAL A 914 13.09 -14.37 2.26
CA VAL A 914 13.45 -13.02 2.72
C VAL A 914 14.45 -13.09 3.88
N SER A 915 15.31 -12.09 3.96
CA SER A 915 16.13 -11.81 5.13
C SER A 915 15.62 -10.54 5.81
N VAL A 916 15.31 -10.63 7.10
CA VAL A 916 14.92 -9.52 7.97
C VAL A 916 16.09 -9.22 8.89
N VAL A 917 16.68 -8.06 8.74
CA VAL A 917 17.87 -7.65 9.49
C VAL A 917 17.50 -6.54 10.47
N LEU A 918 17.86 -6.71 11.74
CA LEU A 918 17.54 -5.78 12.82
C LEU A 918 18.81 -5.36 13.59
N PRO A 919 18.86 -4.12 14.10
CA PRO A 919 19.91 -3.71 15.04
C PRO A 919 19.73 -4.45 16.37
N TYR A 920 20.82 -4.85 17.03
CA TYR A 920 20.72 -5.62 18.28
C TYR A 920 20.56 -4.74 19.55
N TRP A 921 20.93 -3.46 19.47
CA TRP A 921 21.20 -2.57 20.61
C TRP A 921 20.04 -1.72 21.16
N PRO A 922 18.96 -1.39 20.41
CA PRO A 922 17.83 -0.66 20.99
C PRO A 922 17.32 -1.33 22.27
N GLN A 923 16.80 -0.54 23.21
CA GLN A 923 16.49 -1.01 24.57
C GLN A 923 15.60 -2.25 24.58
N ARG A 924 14.52 -2.25 23.79
CA ARG A 924 13.61 -3.39 23.70
C ARG A 924 14.23 -4.55 22.91
N PHE A 925 15.02 -4.25 21.89
CA PHE A 925 15.70 -5.25 21.06
C PHE A 925 16.80 -6.00 21.81
N ARG A 926 17.34 -5.47 22.92
CA ARG A 926 18.23 -6.22 23.82
C ARG A 926 17.51 -7.29 24.65
N ASN A 927 16.19 -7.21 24.79
CA ASN A 927 15.43 -8.18 25.58
C ASN A 927 15.08 -9.43 24.76
N LEU A 928 15.55 -10.60 25.21
CA LEU A 928 15.32 -11.87 24.50
C LEU A 928 13.84 -12.27 24.37
N ASN A 929 12.98 -11.92 25.33
CA ASN A 929 11.54 -12.18 25.23
C ASN A 929 10.90 -11.30 24.15
N PHE A 930 11.36 -10.05 24.03
CA PHE A 930 10.93 -9.16 22.95
C PHE A 930 11.41 -9.64 21.58
N ARG A 931 12.66 -10.10 21.47
CA ARG A 931 13.15 -10.75 20.25
C ARG A 931 12.27 -11.93 19.86
N SER A 932 11.96 -12.81 20.82
CA SER A 932 11.10 -13.97 20.57
C SER A 932 9.69 -13.58 20.12
N LEU A 933 9.11 -12.52 20.71
CA LEU A 933 7.83 -11.96 20.28
C LEU A 933 7.92 -11.43 18.84
N LEU A 934 8.90 -10.58 18.54
CA LEU A 934 9.12 -10.00 17.22
C LEU A 934 9.32 -11.09 16.17
N GLU A 935 10.19 -12.06 16.45
CA GLU A 935 10.49 -13.16 15.54
C GLU A 935 9.26 -14.02 15.25
N ARG A 936 8.43 -14.28 16.27
CA ARG A 936 7.17 -14.99 16.10
C ARG A 936 6.18 -14.15 15.27
N THR A 937 5.99 -12.88 15.61
CA THR A 937 5.10 -11.97 14.88
C THR A 937 5.50 -11.90 13.40
N MET A 938 6.79 -11.74 13.08
CA MET A 938 7.27 -11.72 11.69
C MET A 938 6.93 -13.02 10.94
N ARG A 939 6.99 -14.19 11.60
CA ARG A 939 6.67 -15.49 10.98
C ARG A 939 5.18 -15.73 10.86
N GLU A 940 4.38 -15.28 11.82
CA GLU A 940 2.92 -15.41 11.81
C GLU A 940 2.27 -14.47 10.78
N GLU A 941 2.84 -13.28 10.58
CA GLU A 941 2.35 -12.28 9.62
C GLU A 941 2.87 -12.49 8.19
N ALA A 942 3.95 -13.25 8.01
CA ALA A 942 4.48 -13.57 6.69
C ALA A 942 3.54 -14.53 5.91
N PRO A 943 3.46 -14.41 4.58
CA PRO A 943 2.76 -15.40 3.76
C PRO A 943 3.32 -16.82 4.02
N ALA A 944 2.45 -17.81 4.15
CA ALA A 944 2.85 -19.16 4.59
C ALA A 944 3.89 -19.87 3.70
N HIS A 945 4.01 -19.45 2.43
CA HIS A 945 5.00 -19.99 1.49
C HIS A 945 6.33 -19.23 1.50
N VAL A 946 6.42 -18.11 2.22
CA VAL A 946 7.63 -17.29 2.32
C VAL A 946 8.44 -17.69 3.55
N GLN A 947 9.70 -18.06 3.33
CA GLN A 947 10.65 -18.36 4.39
C GLN A 947 11.32 -17.07 4.88
N VAL A 948 11.16 -16.78 6.18
CA VAL A 948 11.76 -15.60 6.83
C VAL A 948 13.02 -15.99 7.61
N LYS A 949 14.18 -15.49 7.18
CA LYS A 949 15.44 -15.55 7.94
C LYS A 949 15.58 -14.25 8.74
N ILE A 950 15.82 -14.33 10.04
CA ILE A 950 15.96 -13.14 10.90
C ILE A 950 17.37 -13.07 11.46
N CYS A 951 18.01 -11.90 11.35
CA CYS A 951 19.36 -11.64 11.83
C CYS A 951 19.40 -10.38 12.71
N TRP A 952 19.96 -10.49 13.92
CA TRP A 952 20.20 -9.34 14.80
C TRP A 952 21.67 -8.94 14.73
N ILE A 953 22.02 -7.81 14.15
CA ILE A 953 23.41 -7.50 13.81
C ILE A 953 23.99 -6.34 14.62
N GLY A 954 25.32 -6.31 14.70
CA GLY A 954 26.11 -5.25 15.32
C GLY A 954 26.14 -3.95 14.54
N GLN A 955 26.56 -2.86 15.19
CA GLN A 955 26.71 -1.53 14.58
C GLN A 955 27.62 -1.56 13.33
N ARG A 956 28.77 -2.26 13.37
CA ARG A 956 29.66 -2.39 12.20
C ARG A 956 28.96 -3.01 10.99
N GLN A 957 28.35 -4.18 11.20
CA GLN A 957 27.63 -4.89 10.15
C GLN A 957 26.44 -4.07 9.61
N MET A 958 25.79 -3.27 10.47
CA MET A 958 24.68 -2.41 10.03
C MET A 958 25.16 -1.26 9.15
N ILE A 959 26.30 -0.62 9.48
CA ILE A 959 26.90 0.43 8.63
C ILE A 959 27.21 -0.12 7.23
N GLU A 960 27.82 -1.31 7.16
CA GLU A 960 28.15 -1.97 5.90
C GLU A 960 26.89 -2.32 5.11
N LEU A 961 25.87 -2.88 5.78
CA LEU A 961 24.60 -3.26 5.17
C LEU A 961 23.80 -2.04 4.66
N ASP A 962 23.64 -1.00 5.47
CA ASP A 962 22.90 0.22 5.11
C ASP A 962 23.47 0.81 3.81
N ALA A 963 24.80 0.96 3.76
CA ALA A 963 25.50 1.50 2.59
C ALA A 963 25.32 0.62 1.34
N ALA A 964 25.47 -0.70 1.46
CA ALA A 964 25.35 -1.60 0.32
C ALA A 964 23.90 -1.76 -0.15
N TYR A 965 22.95 -1.80 0.77
CA TYR A 965 21.53 -1.95 0.45
C TYR A 965 20.98 -0.70 -0.22
N HIS A 966 21.31 0.49 0.31
CA HIS A 966 20.96 1.77 -0.30
C HIS A 966 21.53 1.89 -1.71
N ALA A 967 22.84 1.66 -1.90
CA ALA A 967 23.47 1.75 -3.21
C ALA A 967 22.86 0.79 -4.26
N TRP A 968 22.46 -0.41 -3.84
CA TRP A 968 21.78 -1.37 -4.71
C TRP A 968 20.36 -0.93 -5.07
N LEU A 969 19.60 -0.41 -4.11
CA LEU A 969 18.25 0.12 -4.37
C LEU A 969 18.30 1.30 -5.34
N ASP A 970 19.24 2.23 -5.16
CA ASP A 970 19.46 3.36 -6.06
C ASP A 970 19.76 2.90 -7.49
N ALA A 971 20.70 1.97 -7.64
CA ALA A 971 21.07 1.42 -8.94
C ALA A 971 19.86 0.75 -9.62
N LYS A 972 18.99 0.09 -8.85
CA LYS A 972 17.82 -0.64 -9.38
C LYS A 972 16.63 0.26 -9.72
N ALA A 973 16.45 1.36 -8.99
CA ALA A 973 15.39 2.33 -9.19
C ALA A 973 15.72 3.41 -10.22
N ALA A 974 16.98 3.53 -10.62
CA ALA A 974 17.40 4.45 -11.67
C ALA A 974 16.58 4.27 -12.96
N PRO A 975 16.15 5.36 -13.63
CA PRO A 975 15.51 5.29 -14.94
C PRO A 975 16.45 4.64 -15.97
N GLY A 976 16.05 3.52 -16.56
CA GLY A 976 16.93 2.75 -17.46
C GLY A 976 18.18 2.20 -16.74
N PRO A 977 18.01 1.33 -15.74
CA PRO A 977 19.10 0.94 -14.84
C PRO A 977 20.24 0.26 -15.60
N ASP A 978 21.48 0.71 -15.36
CA ASP A 978 22.68 0.10 -15.92
C ASP A 978 22.90 -1.27 -15.27
N HIS A 979 22.80 -2.33 -16.08
CA HIS A 979 22.99 -3.69 -15.63
C HIS A 979 24.35 -3.91 -14.96
N ALA A 980 25.42 -3.29 -15.44
CA ALA A 980 26.76 -3.46 -14.84
C ALA A 980 26.80 -2.91 -13.41
N GLN A 981 26.27 -1.69 -13.22
CA GLN A 981 26.17 -1.06 -11.91
C GLN A 981 25.25 -1.84 -10.96
N VAL A 982 24.10 -2.33 -11.44
CA VAL A 982 23.19 -3.16 -10.63
C VAL A 982 23.87 -4.48 -10.23
N SER A 983 24.60 -5.12 -11.14
CA SER A 983 25.34 -6.35 -10.84
C SER A 983 26.44 -6.12 -9.80
N ASP A 984 27.22 -5.04 -9.92
CA ASP A 984 28.31 -4.74 -9.00
C ASP A 984 27.82 -4.38 -7.59
N THR A 985 26.73 -3.62 -7.50
CA THR A 985 26.09 -3.31 -6.21
C THR A 985 25.41 -4.53 -5.59
N ALA A 986 24.78 -5.39 -6.41
CA ALA A 986 24.19 -6.65 -5.95
C ALA A 986 25.25 -7.61 -5.39
N ARG A 987 26.42 -7.72 -6.04
CA ARG A 987 27.55 -8.53 -5.55
C ARG A 987 27.94 -8.13 -4.13
N LYS A 988 28.18 -6.84 -3.89
CA LYS A 988 28.54 -6.31 -2.56
C LYS A 988 27.47 -6.61 -1.51
N LEU A 989 26.19 -6.44 -1.88
CA LEU A 989 25.09 -6.72 -0.96
C LEU A 989 25.01 -8.22 -0.62
N ILE A 990 25.20 -9.10 -1.60
CA ILE A 990 25.24 -10.56 -1.39
C ILE A 990 26.38 -10.94 -0.45
N GLU A 991 27.61 -10.45 -0.70
CA GLU A 991 28.78 -10.68 0.15
C GLU A 991 28.51 -10.26 1.61
N ILE A 992 27.91 -9.09 1.82
CA ILE A 992 27.55 -8.61 3.17
C ILE A 992 26.49 -9.50 3.80
N LEU A 993 25.41 -9.83 3.09
CA LEU A 993 24.32 -10.68 3.58
C LEU A 993 24.79 -12.05 4.06
N GLU A 994 25.77 -12.63 3.37
CA GLU A 994 26.37 -13.92 3.69
C GLU A 994 27.31 -13.85 4.90
N SER A 995 27.91 -12.69 5.14
CA SER A 995 28.77 -12.44 6.31
C SER A 995 28.01 -12.07 7.59
N LEU A 996 26.70 -11.82 7.52
CA LEU A 996 25.91 -11.38 8.67
C LEU A 996 25.85 -12.46 9.76
N ALA A 997 26.08 -12.04 11.01
CA ALA A 997 26.07 -12.90 12.18
C ALA A 997 25.13 -12.34 13.25
N THR A 998 24.32 -13.21 13.84
CA THR A 998 23.40 -12.79 14.91
C THR A 998 24.18 -12.54 16.21
N VAL A 999 24.09 -11.32 16.72
CA VAL A 999 24.65 -10.88 18.00
C VAL A 999 23.65 -11.14 19.11
N TYR A 1000 24.05 -11.99 20.07
CA TYR A 1000 23.31 -12.21 21.31
C TYR A 1000 23.80 -11.26 22.41
N PRO A 1001 22.90 -10.78 23.29
CA PRO A 1001 23.32 -10.03 24.48
C PRO A 1001 24.28 -10.86 25.33
N ALA A 1002 25.26 -10.19 25.93
CA ALA A 1002 26.18 -10.82 26.87
C ALA A 1002 25.49 -11.13 28.19
N ALA A 1003 25.75 -12.31 28.75
CA ALA A 1003 25.30 -12.70 30.07
C ALA A 1003 26.51 -12.82 31.02
N SER A 1004 26.35 -12.32 32.25
CA SER A 1004 27.33 -12.45 33.33
C SER A 1004 27.06 -13.71 34.17
N LEU A 1005 28.12 -14.47 34.46
CA LEU A 1005 28.06 -15.56 35.45
C LEU A 1005 28.26 -14.96 36.84
N HIS A 1006 27.29 -15.16 37.74
CA HIS A 1006 27.38 -14.70 39.13
C HIS A 1006 27.66 -15.86 40.09
N ASP A 1007 28.35 -15.55 41.19
CA ASP A 1007 28.57 -16.47 42.29
C ASP A 1007 27.26 -16.67 43.07
N CYS A 1008 27.02 -17.89 43.56
CA CYS A 1008 25.71 -18.36 44.05
C CYS A 1008 25.20 -17.65 45.32
N ASP A 1009 26.02 -16.80 45.94
CA ASP A 1009 25.73 -16.12 47.21
C ASP A 1009 24.97 -14.78 47.06
N ALA A 1010 24.84 -14.24 45.84
CA ALA A 1010 24.10 -13.00 45.57
C ALA A 1010 22.72 -13.29 44.93
N GLY A 1011 21.67 -13.33 45.76
CA GLY A 1011 20.29 -13.58 45.35
C GLY A 1011 19.60 -12.38 44.69
N GLU A 1012 20.07 -11.92 43.53
CA GLU A 1012 19.34 -10.93 42.72
C GLU A 1012 18.90 -11.47 41.35
N GLU A 1013 17.67 -11.10 40.96
CA GLU A 1013 16.99 -11.47 39.71
C GLU A 1013 17.67 -10.82 38.49
N GLN A 1014 18.72 -11.46 37.94
CA GLN A 1014 19.41 -11.04 36.71
C GLN A 1014 19.56 -12.22 35.71
N PRO A 1015 19.81 -11.97 34.40
CA PRO A 1015 19.27 -12.80 33.33
C PRO A 1015 19.83 -14.22 33.32
N ILE A 1016 18.91 -15.19 33.22
CA ILE A 1016 19.21 -16.62 33.12
C ILE A 1016 20.07 -16.87 31.89
N VAL A 1017 21.30 -17.36 32.09
CA VAL A 1017 22.18 -17.82 31.00
C VAL A 1017 21.51 -18.98 30.27
N ARG A 1018 21.27 -18.83 28.96
CA ARG A 1018 20.71 -19.88 28.10
C ARG A 1018 21.73 -20.23 27.02
N LEU A 1019 22.28 -21.45 27.09
CA LEU A 1019 23.20 -21.97 26.07
C LEU A 1019 22.57 -21.87 24.68
N GLY A 1020 23.27 -21.23 23.74
CA GLY A 1020 22.78 -20.97 22.38
C GLY A 1020 21.88 -19.74 22.23
N SER A 1021 21.66 -18.95 23.29
CA SER A 1021 20.84 -17.72 23.25
C SER A 1021 21.43 -16.55 24.04
N THR A 1022 22.62 -16.72 24.61
CA THR A 1022 23.39 -15.70 25.32
C THR A 1022 24.87 -15.85 24.98
N ALA A 1023 25.58 -14.74 24.73
CA ALA A 1023 27.03 -14.75 24.64
C ALA A 1023 27.62 -14.83 26.07
N LEU A 1024 28.55 -15.75 26.30
CA LEU A 1024 29.27 -15.84 27.58
C LEU A 1024 30.40 -14.82 27.57
N GLY A 1025 30.24 -13.73 28.33
CA GLY A 1025 31.21 -12.64 28.35
C GLY A 1025 31.25 -11.81 27.06
N ILE A 1026 31.93 -10.67 27.15
CA ILE A 1026 32.44 -9.92 26.00
C ILE A 1026 33.92 -9.82 26.35
N PHE A 1027 34.78 -10.59 25.69
CA PHE A 1027 36.20 -10.73 26.06
C PHE A 1027 36.48 -11.39 27.42
#